data_AF-A0A7C5T8T0-F1
#
_entry.id   AF-A0A7C5T8T0-F1
#
_cell.length_a   1.000
_cell.length_b   1.000
_cell.length_c   1.000
_cell.angle_alpha   90.00
_cell.angle_beta   90.00
_cell.angle_gamma   90.00
#
_symmetry.space_group_name_H-M   'P 1'
#
loop_
_entity.id
_entity.type
_entity.pdbx_description
1 polymer ?
#
loop_
_entity_poly.entity_id
_entity_poly.type
_entity_poly.pdbx_seq_one_letter_code
_entity_poly.pdbx_strand_id
1 'polypeptide(L)'
;MGFQWPSLDQYVNIWELKGRVLVIAEKPKAAKKIAEALSSGFLVRKYNGIPYYEIIRGGLQLIIASAAGHLYELHTSVDGYPVFEYSWVPAYVVSEEKKYTKSYLDLLSSLFKKCQYYVNACDYDIEGSVIGYLLIKFHGDAGRALRAKFSSLMPQEIMASFSRLTPLDYNMIDAGLCRHELDWIWGINISRALMKALYLSARKKITLSAGRVQTPTLKYIVDYETERRIFVPLPQYNVSVVLRKGDQSFLAEYSANPVISESEAKSIKKSLESAGYLVVKQYEVVSQSISPPPPFNLGDLQEEAARIYGFSPMKTQSIAERLYLDALISYPRTNSQKLPPTLNYREILSKLAKITTYSGLISRLLSETRGVLRPREGEKEDPAHPAIYPTGVLPQRLTRDQTAIYDLIVRRFLAAFASPARVLHVKVMLVTPDGLFTFRSKGLTVEYLGWMVYYPFHKPSSKFLPALRVGDRLEVKKVIIRETYSKPAPRLKKIDILRWMEGAGLGTESTRAIIIEKLFERGYLKTTKTGIDVSELGVGVVEVIKKFFPDLASVELTRTFEVLMNDIMRGIRRRKEVLEEAKKVIKDLLSKFDSCINDVGLLLARKLSLIDNYEKCSIPGCRGESYKLGLCKNHYLAYEAVLKGYEEWKARKDVPFSDYVHKIARMKSTGKYVKDVLQHYILRKEVRKT
;
A
#
# COMPACT_ATOMS: atom_id res chain seq x y z
N MET A 1 36.23 -7.00 -40.08
CA MET A 1 35.00 -6.22 -40.29
C MET A 1 34.41 -5.90 -38.92
N GLY A 2 34.39 -4.62 -38.55
CA GLY A 2 33.85 -4.17 -37.26
C GLY A 2 32.34 -4.34 -37.23
N PHE A 3 31.81 -4.84 -36.11
CA PHE A 3 30.37 -4.88 -35.85
C PHE A 3 29.85 -3.44 -35.77
N GLN A 4 28.96 -3.05 -36.67
CA GLN A 4 28.34 -1.73 -36.69
C GLN A 4 27.24 -1.69 -35.62
N TRP A 5 27.27 -0.69 -34.75
CA TRP A 5 26.31 -0.62 -33.64
C TRP A 5 24.92 -0.23 -34.15
N PRO A 6 23.87 -1.00 -33.82
CA PRO A 6 22.49 -0.67 -34.21
C PRO A 6 21.98 0.65 -33.64
N SER A 7 21.11 1.33 -34.40
CA SER A 7 20.29 2.42 -33.86
C SER A 7 19.26 1.90 -32.84
N LEU A 8 18.60 2.80 -32.10
CA LEU A 8 17.54 2.43 -31.13
C LEU A 8 16.42 1.56 -31.73
N ASP A 9 16.21 1.61 -33.05
CA ASP A 9 15.15 0.90 -33.76
C ASP A 9 15.60 -0.43 -34.40
N GLN A 10 16.86 -0.83 -34.22
CA GLN A 10 17.39 -2.08 -34.76
C GLN A 10 17.56 -3.15 -33.67
N TYR A 11 16.99 -4.32 -33.93
CA TYR A 11 17.11 -5.48 -33.04
C TYR A 11 18.37 -6.28 -33.32
N VAL A 12 19.01 -6.78 -32.26
CA VAL A 12 20.13 -7.73 -32.33
C VAL A 12 19.65 -9.09 -31.84
N ASN A 13 19.90 -10.12 -32.64
CA ASN A 13 19.73 -11.49 -32.16
C ASN A 13 20.97 -11.91 -31.36
N ILE A 14 20.79 -12.42 -30.14
CA ILE A 14 21.91 -12.86 -29.29
C ILE A 14 22.87 -13.82 -30.01
N TRP A 15 22.33 -14.67 -30.90
CA TRP A 15 23.09 -15.70 -31.60
C TRP A 15 23.92 -15.18 -32.78
N GLU A 16 23.76 -13.91 -33.16
CA GLU A 16 24.56 -13.24 -34.19
C GLU A 16 25.85 -12.61 -33.61
N LEU A 17 25.92 -12.46 -32.29
CA LEU A 17 27.11 -11.96 -31.61
C LEU A 17 28.26 -12.98 -31.69
N LYS A 18 29.49 -12.49 -31.58
CA LYS A 18 30.70 -13.32 -31.61
C LYS A 18 31.52 -13.13 -30.34
N GLY A 19 32.25 -14.17 -29.96
CA GLY A 19 33.10 -14.18 -28.76
C GLY A 19 32.32 -14.48 -27.49
N ARG A 20 32.69 -13.82 -26.39
CA ARG A 20 32.18 -14.02 -25.03
C ARG A 20 31.21 -12.90 -24.67
N VAL A 21 29.99 -13.27 -24.28
CA VAL A 21 28.91 -12.33 -23.92
C VAL A 21 28.45 -12.62 -22.51
N LEU A 22 28.42 -11.58 -21.66
CA LEU A 22 27.90 -11.69 -20.30
C LEU A 22 26.46 -11.21 -20.22
N VAL A 23 25.56 -12.12 -19.89
CA VAL A 23 24.14 -11.88 -19.59
C VAL A 23 23.97 -11.74 -18.09
N ILE A 24 23.43 -10.60 -17.66
CA ILE A 24 23.28 -10.23 -16.25
C ILE A 24 21.79 -10.27 -15.90
N ALA A 25 21.38 -11.25 -15.12
CA ALA A 25 20.03 -11.32 -14.55
C ALA A 25 20.00 -10.67 -13.16
N GLU A 26 18.82 -10.24 -12.70
CA GLU A 26 18.72 -9.67 -11.35
C GLU A 26 18.87 -10.73 -10.26
N LYS A 27 18.17 -11.86 -10.38
CA LYS A 27 18.11 -12.90 -9.34
C LYS A 27 18.73 -14.22 -9.82
N PRO A 28 19.28 -15.06 -8.91
CA PRO A 28 19.85 -16.36 -9.27
C PRO A 28 18.86 -17.30 -10.00
N LYS A 29 17.59 -17.30 -9.58
CA LYS A 29 16.53 -18.07 -10.25
C LYS A 29 16.25 -17.58 -11.67
N ALA A 30 16.25 -16.26 -11.89
CA ALA A 30 16.09 -15.68 -13.22
C ALA A 30 17.27 -16.06 -14.14
N ALA A 31 18.52 -15.97 -13.65
CA ALA A 31 19.69 -16.44 -14.40
C ALA A 31 19.57 -17.90 -14.83
N LYS A 32 19.10 -18.78 -13.92
CA LYS A 32 18.86 -20.19 -14.23
C LYS A 32 17.79 -20.37 -15.30
N LYS A 33 16.66 -19.69 -15.18
CA LYS A 33 15.55 -19.75 -16.14
C LYS A 33 15.96 -19.27 -17.52
N ILE A 34 16.79 -18.23 -17.60
CA ILE A 34 17.37 -17.76 -18.86
C ILE A 34 18.26 -18.84 -19.48
N ALA A 35 19.13 -19.47 -18.69
CA ALA A 35 19.99 -20.55 -19.18
C ALA A 35 19.18 -21.76 -19.71
N GLU A 36 18.17 -22.20 -18.94
CA GLU A 36 17.25 -23.29 -19.31
C GLU A 36 16.46 -22.98 -20.59
N ALA A 37 16.08 -21.72 -20.81
CA ALA A 37 15.34 -21.31 -21.99
C ALA A 37 16.22 -21.23 -23.25
N LEU A 38 17.47 -20.79 -23.11
CA LEU A 38 18.37 -20.58 -24.24
C LEU A 38 19.09 -21.85 -24.71
N SER A 39 19.23 -22.86 -23.85
CA SER A 39 19.85 -24.14 -24.21
C SER A 39 19.41 -25.27 -23.28
N SER A 40 19.28 -26.49 -23.80
CA SER A 40 19.12 -27.70 -22.99
C SER A 40 20.45 -28.27 -22.48
N GLY A 41 21.58 -27.83 -23.04
CA GLY A 41 22.93 -28.32 -22.75
C GLY A 41 23.86 -27.28 -22.13
N PHE A 42 23.34 -26.32 -21.36
CA PHE A 42 24.18 -25.34 -20.67
C PHE A 42 25.05 -26.00 -19.59
N LEU A 43 26.26 -25.48 -19.41
CA LEU A 43 27.17 -25.89 -18.35
C LEU A 43 26.87 -25.09 -17.08
N VAL A 44 26.83 -25.76 -15.93
CA VAL A 44 26.76 -25.11 -14.62
C VAL A 44 28.17 -24.94 -14.09
N ARG A 45 28.57 -23.70 -13.85
CA ARG A 45 29.82 -23.34 -13.19
C ARG A 45 29.52 -22.73 -11.82
N LYS A 46 30.52 -22.69 -10.95
CA LYS A 46 30.39 -22.07 -9.62
C LYS A 46 31.59 -21.18 -9.33
N TYR A 47 31.33 -20.07 -8.65
CA TYR A 47 32.35 -19.22 -8.05
C TYR A 47 31.97 -19.00 -6.59
N ASN A 48 32.79 -19.50 -5.65
CA ASN A 48 32.50 -19.44 -4.22
C ASN A 48 31.06 -19.92 -3.87
N GLY A 49 30.63 -21.02 -4.49
CA GLY A 49 29.29 -21.59 -4.30
C GLY A 49 28.16 -20.90 -5.08
N ILE A 50 28.38 -19.73 -5.67
CA ILE A 50 27.40 -19.02 -6.49
C ILE A 50 27.39 -19.63 -7.89
N PRO A 51 26.24 -20.16 -8.37
CA PRO A 51 26.13 -20.73 -9.70
C PRO A 51 26.08 -19.64 -10.77
N TYR A 52 26.76 -19.89 -11.89
CA TYR A 52 26.56 -19.20 -13.16
C TYR A 52 26.53 -20.22 -14.29
N TYR A 53 25.97 -19.83 -15.43
CA TYR A 53 25.68 -20.76 -16.52
C TYR A 53 26.44 -20.36 -17.77
N GLU A 54 26.84 -21.35 -18.55
CA GLU A 54 27.64 -21.14 -19.76
C GLU A 54 27.03 -21.92 -20.92
N ILE A 55 26.83 -21.25 -22.06
CA ILE A 55 26.33 -21.85 -23.30
C ILE A 55 27.36 -21.57 -24.39
N ILE A 56 27.86 -22.64 -25.03
CA ILE A 56 28.81 -22.53 -26.13
C ILE A 56 28.11 -23.00 -27.41
N ARG A 57 28.02 -22.11 -28.40
CA ARG A 57 27.41 -22.41 -29.70
C ARG A 57 28.13 -21.66 -30.82
N GLY A 58 28.70 -22.37 -31.79
CA GLY A 58 29.24 -21.76 -33.01
C GLY A 58 30.31 -20.67 -32.78
N GLY A 59 31.16 -20.83 -31.76
CA GLY A 59 32.18 -19.83 -31.39
C GLY A 59 31.69 -18.66 -30.51
N LEU A 60 30.39 -18.63 -30.18
CA LEU A 60 29.82 -17.75 -29.17
C LEU A 60 29.79 -18.46 -27.80
N GLN A 61 30.30 -17.79 -26.78
CA GLN A 61 30.25 -18.21 -25.38
C GLN A 61 29.34 -17.25 -24.61
N LEU A 62 28.11 -17.67 -24.32
CA LEU A 62 27.21 -16.93 -23.44
C LEU A 62 27.47 -17.31 -21.99
N ILE A 63 27.62 -16.31 -21.13
CA ILE A 63 27.78 -16.48 -19.69
C ILE A 63 26.62 -15.79 -19.02
N ILE A 64 25.83 -16.53 -18.25
CA ILE A 64 24.62 -16.04 -17.61
C ILE A 64 24.85 -16.07 -16.10
N ALA A 65 24.86 -14.89 -15.49
CA ALA A 65 25.12 -14.71 -14.07
C ALA A 65 24.08 -13.76 -13.43
N SER A 66 23.99 -13.76 -12.11
CA SER A 66 23.03 -12.93 -11.38
C SER A 66 23.68 -11.87 -10.51
N ALA A 67 23.07 -10.69 -10.43
CA ALA A 67 23.45 -9.60 -9.53
C ALA A 67 22.97 -9.79 -8.07
N ALA A 68 21.99 -10.66 -7.84
CA ALA A 68 21.26 -10.81 -6.57
C ALA A 68 20.51 -9.54 -6.09
N GLY A 69 20.37 -8.52 -6.93
CA GLY A 69 19.76 -7.22 -6.62
C GLY A 69 20.75 -6.07 -6.83
N HIS A 70 20.56 -4.97 -6.10
CA HIS A 70 21.49 -3.83 -6.11
C HIS A 70 22.84 -4.22 -5.51
N LEU A 71 23.90 -4.11 -6.32
CA LEU A 71 25.30 -4.32 -5.89
C LEU A 71 26.06 -3.01 -5.70
N TYR A 72 25.46 -1.89 -6.08
CA TYR A 72 26.00 -0.54 -5.95
C TYR A 72 25.00 0.35 -5.24
N GLU A 73 25.49 1.20 -4.35
CA GLU A 73 24.69 2.16 -3.59
C GLU A 73 25.39 3.49 -3.46
N LEU A 74 24.59 4.54 -3.27
CA LEU A 74 25.10 5.87 -3.01
C LEU A 74 25.68 5.96 -1.59
N HIS A 75 26.91 6.45 -1.50
CA HIS A 75 27.63 6.63 -0.25
C HIS A 75 28.42 7.93 -0.23
N THR A 76 28.79 8.35 0.97
CA THR A 76 29.64 9.52 1.23
C THR A 76 30.55 9.22 2.41
N SER A 77 31.81 9.62 2.30
CA SER A 77 32.77 9.65 3.41
C SER A 77 32.71 10.96 4.19
N VAL A 78 31.96 11.95 3.73
CA VAL A 78 31.81 13.24 4.41
C VAL A 78 30.97 13.03 5.66
N ASP A 79 31.49 13.43 6.81
CA ASP A 79 30.76 13.44 8.08
C ASP A 79 29.85 14.67 8.20
N GLY A 80 28.76 14.54 8.96
CA GLY A 80 27.84 15.64 9.21
C GLY A 80 26.92 15.98 8.02
N TYR A 81 26.44 17.21 7.98
CA TYR A 81 25.61 17.77 6.91
C TYR A 81 25.94 19.27 6.77
N PRO A 82 25.70 19.91 5.61
CA PRO A 82 25.14 19.33 4.39
C PRO A 82 26.09 18.35 3.66
N VAL A 83 25.52 17.44 2.89
CA VAL A 83 26.26 16.49 2.03
C VAL A 83 25.73 16.58 0.61
N PHE A 84 26.62 16.95 -0.31
CA PHE A 84 26.37 16.94 -1.76
C PHE A 84 27.43 16.17 -2.54
N GLU A 85 28.46 15.69 -1.85
CA GLU A 85 29.52 14.85 -2.39
C GLU A 85 29.19 13.39 -2.09
N TYR A 86 29.03 12.61 -3.15
CA TYR A 86 28.66 11.21 -3.08
C TYR A 86 29.16 10.46 -4.30
N SER A 87 29.26 9.15 -4.16
CA SER A 87 29.59 8.25 -5.25
C SER A 87 28.81 6.95 -5.13
N TRP A 88 28.63 6.28 -6.26
CA TRP A 88 28.15 4.90 -6.27
C TRP A 88 29.32 3.99 -5.86
N VAL A 89 29.16 3.29 -4.75
CA VAL A 89 30.15 2.36 -4.22
C VAL A 89 29.55 0.95 -4.10
N PRO A 90 30.37 -0.11 -4.06
CA PRO A 90 29.87 -1.45 -3.78
C PRO A 90 29.03 -1.51 -2.50
N ALA A 91 27.85 -2.12 -2.57
CA ALA A 91 26.86 -2.09 -1.48
C ALA A 91 27.39 -2.70 -0.17
N TYR A 92 28.27 -3.70 -0.23
CA TYR A 92 28.91 -4.30 0.94
C TYR A 92 29.83 -3.34 1.71
N VAL A 93 30.27 -2.24 1.10
CA VAL A 93 31.07 -1.20 1.78
C VAL A 93 30.18 -0.30 2.64
N VAL A 94 28.90 -0.18 2.29
CA VAL A 94 27.95 0.73 2.94
C VAL A 94 27.35 0.14 4.21
N SER A 95 27.01 -1.16 4.21
CA SER A 95 26.44 -1.81 5.39
C SER A 95 26.79 -3.30 5.51
N GLU A 96 26.92 -3.76 6.75
CA GLU A 96 27.30 -5.14 7.04
C GLU A 96 26.23 -6.17 6.65
N GLU A 97 24.97 -5.78 6.69
CA GLU A 97 23.85 -6.58 6.20
C GLU A 97 23.99 -6.93 4.71
N LYS A 98 24.80 -6.17 3.96
CA LYS A 98 25.04 -6.36 2.53
C LYS A 98 26.37 -7.05 2.24
N LYS A 99 27.09 -7.57 3.24
CA LYS A 99 28.31 -8.36 3.02
C LYS A 99 28.15 -9.49 2.01
N TYR A 100 26.98 -10.13 1.98
CA TYR A 100 26.67 -11.19 1.03
C TYR A 100 26.79 -10.75 -0.45
N THR A 101 26.61 -9.45 -0.73
CA THR A 101 26.69 -8.89 -2.09
C THR A 101 28.12 -8.93 -2.64
N LYS A 102 29.14 -8.95 -1.77
CA LYS A 102 30.55 -8.99 -2.16
C LYS A 102 30.87 -10.20 -3.05
N SER A 103 30.41 -11.39 -2.66
CA SER A 103 30.68 -12.61 -3.44
C SER A 103 30.05 -12.58 -4.84
N TYR A 104 28.89 -11.94 -5.00
CA TYR A 104 28.26 -11.73 -6.30
C TYR A 104 29.03 -10.70 -7.13
N LEU A 105 29.52 -9.62 -6.51
CA LEU A 105 30.34 -8.62 -7.19
C LEU A 105 31.69 -9.19 -7.62
N ASP A 106 32.36 -9.98 -6.78
CA ASP A 106 33.63 -10.64 -7.09
C ASP A 106 33.45 -11.61 -8.28
N LEU A 107 32.37 -12.41 -8.26
CA LEU A 107 31.99 -13.27 -9.39
C LEU A 107 31.83 -12.44 -10.67
N LEU A 108 30.95 -11.43 -10.65
CA LEU A 108 30.66 -10.63 -11.83
C LEU A 108 31.93 -9.93 -12.34
N SER A 109 32.69 -9.28 -11.46
CA SER A 109 33.97 -8.63 -11.79
C SER A 109 34.93 -9.59 -12.50
N SER A 110 34.96 -10.87 -12.10
CA SER A 110 35.77 -11.88 -12.78
C SER A 110 35.23 -12.26 -14.15
N LEU A 111 33.91 -12.33 -14.32
CA LEU A 111 33.24 -12.71 -15.56
C LEU A 111 33.27 -11.58 -16.61
N PHE A 112 33.21 -10.33 -16.17
CA PHE A 112 33.31 -9.15 -17.02
C PHE A 112 34.60 -9.12 -17.85
N LYS A 113 35.69 -9.70 -17.31
CA LYS A 113 36.99 -9.80 -18.00
C LYS A 113 36.84 -10.61 -19.30
N LYS A 114 37.44 -10.10 -20.38
CA LYS A 114 37.46 -10.74 -21.71
C LYS A 114 36.09 -10.89 -22.39
N CYS A 115 35.03 -10.26 -21.88
CA CYS A 115 33.74 -10.21 -22.60
C CYS A 115 33.77 -9.15 -23.71
N GLN A 116 33.24 -9.51 -24.88
CA GLN A 116 33.07 -8.60 -26.01
C GLN A 116 31.78 -7.80 -25.89
N TYR A 117 30.71 -8.38 -25.35
CA TYR A 117 29.40 -7.73 -25.19
C TYR A 117 28.75 -8.04 -23.84
N TYR A 118 27.78 -7.22 -23.45
CA TYR A 118 27.01 -7.34 -22.22
C TYR A 118 25.51 -7.29 -22.51
N VAL A 119 24.71 -8.07 -21.80
CA VAL A 119 23.24 -8.04 -21.91
C VAL A 119 22.64 -7.84 -20.53
N ASN A 120 21.97 -6.70 -20.33
CA ASN A 120 21.14 -6.49 -19.16
C ASN A 120 19.82 -7.27 -19.31
N ALA A 121 19.68 -8.35 -18.55
CA ALA A 121 18.49 -9.18 -18.46
C ALA A 121 17.88 -9.15 -17.03
N CYS A 122 18.11 -8.05 -16.28
CA CYS A 122 17.35 -7.76 -15.07
C CYS A 122 15.86 -7.53 -15.40
N ASP A 123 15.00 -7.53 -14.37
CA ASP A 123 13.56 -7.36 -14.55
C ASP A 123 13.26 -6.09 -15.38
N TYR A 124 12.21 -6.11 -16.21
CA TYR A 124 11.94 -5.06 -17.19
C TYR A 124 11.25 -3.82 -16.58
N ASP A 125 11.93 -3.20 -15.63
CA ASP A 125 11.53 -1.94 -15.00
C ASP A 125 12.72 -0.95 -14.89
N ILE A 126 12.48 0.22 -14.30
CA ILE A 126 13.50 1.28 -14.10
C ILE A 126 14.64 0.75 -13.21
N GLU A 127 14.32 -0.01 -12.17
CA GLU A 127 15.30 -0.53 -11.22
C GLU A 127 16.23 -1.55 -11.88
N GLY A 128 15.69 -2.52 -12.64
CA GLY A 128 16.48 -3.48 -13.40
C GLY A 128 17.35 -2.82 -14.46
N SER A 129 16.90 -1.70 -15.03
CA SER A 129 17.71 -0.89 -15.96
C SER A 129 18.92 -0.26 -15.26
N VAL A 130 18.72 0.30 -14.06
CA VAL A 130 19.80 0.88 -13.23
C VAL A 130 20.77 -0.20 -12.73
N ILE A 131 20.28 -1.33 -12.21
CA ILE A 131 21.11 -2.42 -11.67
C ILE A 131 22.09 -2.92 -12.71
N GLY A 132 21.58 -3.30 -13.89
CA GLY A 132 22.42 -3.81 -14.97
C GLY A 132 23.38 -2.74 -15.51
N TYR A 133 22.91 -1.49 -15.64
CA TYR A 133 23.76 -0.39 -16.09
C TYR A 133 24.94 -0.12 -15.15
N LEU A 134 24.72 -0.02 -13.83
CA LEU A 134 25.79 0.27 -12.87
C LEU A 134 26.88 -0.80 -12.92
N LEU A 135 26.49 -2.08 -12.99
CA LEU A 135 27.45 -3.18 -13.10
C LEU A 135 28.29 -3.07 -14.38
N ILE A 136 27.63 -2.81 -15.51
CA ILE A 136 28.31 -2.68 -16.79
C ILE A 136 29.22 -1.45 -16.81
N LYS A 137 28.75 -0.33 -16.26
CA LYS A 137 29.53 0.92 -16.16
C LYS A 137 30.82 0.73 -15.36
N PHE A 138 30.77 0.00 -14.24
CA PHE A 138 31.92 -0.13 -13.35
C PHE A 138 32.87 -1.29 -13.69
N HIS A 139 32.40 -2.33 -14.39
CA HIS A 139 33.21 -3.52 -14.66
C HIS A 139 33.38 -3.85 -16.15
N GLY A 140 32.63 -3.20 -17.03
CA GLY A 140 32.63 -3.47 -18.46
C GLY A 140 32.68 -2.19 -19.28
N ASP A 141 31.91 -2.19 -20.37
CA ASP A 141 31.83 -1.09 -21.31
C ASP A 141 30.37 -0.92 -21.75
N ALA A 142 29.77 0.18 -21.32
CA ALA A 142 28.37 0.50 -21.62
C ALA A 142 28.14 0.70 -23.13
N GLY A 143 29.17 1.09 -23.87
CA GLY A 143 29.14 1.17 -25.33
C GLY A 143 29.06 -0.18 -26.02
N ARG A 144 29.05 -1.31 -25.30
CA ARG A 144 28.90 -2.68 -25.83
C ARG A 144 27.75 -3.45 -25.15
N ALA A 145 26.78 -2.72 -24.62
CA ALA A 145 25.69 -3.26 -23.81
C ALA A 145 24.33 -3.24 -24.51
N LEU A 146 23.59 -4.35 -24.37
CA LEU A 146 22.24 -4.57 -24.89
C LEU A 146 21.25 -4.81 -23.74
N ARG A 147 19.95 -4.73 -24.03
CA ARG A 147 18.84 -4.97 -23.09
C ARG A 147 17.94 -6.09 -23.59
N ALA A 148 17.68 -7.09 -22.74
CA ALA A 148 16.58 -8.03 -22.91
C ALA A 148 15.34 -7.51 -22.17
N LYS A 149 14.18 -7.57 -22.82
CA LYS A 149 12.87 -7.08 -22.32
C LYS A 149 11.85 -8.24 -22.34
N PHE A 150 11.41 -8.70 -21.17
CA PHE A 150 10.42 -9.77 -21.02
C PHE A 150 9.60 -9.56 -19.74
N SER A 151 8.36 -10.07 -19.73
CA SER A 151 7.38 -9.85 -18.63
C SER A 151 7.02 -11.14 -17.87
N SER A 152 7.54 -12.29 -18.29
CA SER A 152 7.53 -13.54 -17.53
C SER A 152 8.83 -14.33 -17.75
N LEU A 153 9.10 -15.29 -16.86
CA LEU A 153 10.23 -16.22 -16.99
C LEU A 153 9.85 -17.49 -17.78
N MET A 154 8.84 -17.39 -18.65
CA MET A 154 8.45 -18.49 -19.55
C MET A 154 9.50 -18.67 -20.66
N PRO A 155 9.89 -19.92 -21.01
CA PRO A 155 10.95 -20.15 -21.99
C PRO A 155 10.72 -19.44 -23.34
N GLN A 156 9.48 -19.43 -23.83
CA GLN A 156 9.12 -18.81 -25.11
C GLN A 156 9.32 -17.29 -25.09
N GLU A 157 8.91 -16.60 -24.02
CA GLU A 157 9.10 -15.15 -23.88
C GLU A 157 10.57 -14.78 -23.74
N ILE A 158 11.34 -15.56 -22.98
CA ILE A 158 12.80 -15.36 -22.86
C ILE A 158 13.45 -15.52 -24.24
N MET A 159 13.19 -16.62 -24.96
CA MET A 159 13.76 -16.84 -26.30
C MET A 159 13.40 -15.71 -27.27
N ALA A 160 12.14 -15.25 -27.27
CA ALA A 160 11.70 -14.13 -28.10
C ALA A 160 12.46 -12.84 -27.75
N SER A 161 12.65 -12.55 -26.46
CA SER A 161 13.40 -11.38 -25.99
C SER A 161 14.86 -11.38 -26.44
N PHE A 162 15.54 -12.52 -26.33
CA PHE A 162 16.93 -12.68 -26.74
C PHE A 162 17.13 -12.71 -28.26
N SER A 163 16.06 -12.91 -29.04
CA SER A 163 16.09 -12.72 -30.50
C SER A 163 15.92 -11.26 -30.92
N ARG A 164 15.52 -10.37 -30.00
CA ARG A 164 15.18 -8.96 -30.25
C ARG A 164 15.79 -8.02 -29.21
N LEU A 165 17.10 -8.14 -28.98
CA LEU A 165 17.81 -7.28 -28.05
C LEU A 165 17.88 -5.84 -28.59
N THR A 166 17.77 -4.85 -27.72
CA THR A 166 17.90 -3.43 -28.07
C THR A 166 19.12 -2.80 -27.40
N PRO A 167 19.61 -1.62 -27.81
CA PRO A 167 20.51 -0.84 -26.98
C PRO A 167 19.94 -0.56 -25.58
N LEU A 168 20.81 -0.17 -24.64
CA LEU A 168 20.36 0.35 -23.35
C LEU A 168 19.56 1.65 -23.54
N ASP A 169 18.47 1.80 -22.78
CA ASP A 169 17.69 3.03 -22.73
C ASP A 169 18.31 3.99 -21.71
N TYR A 170 19.15 4.90 -22.19
CA TYR A 170 19.85 5.86 -21.34
C TYR A 170 18.91 6.86 -20.65
N ASN A 171 17.79 7.21 -21.27
CA ASN A 171 16.82 8.12 -20.65
C ASN A 171 16.14 7.44 -19.46
N MET A 172 15.76 6.16 -19.61
CA MET A 172 15.22 5.35 -18.52
C MET A 172 16.24 5.13 -17.39
N ILE A 173 17.51 4.88 -17.76
CA ILE A 173 18.61 4.75 -16.80
C ILE A 173 18.84 6.06 -16.04
N ASP A 174 18.94 7.20 -16.73
CA ASP A 174 19.20 8.49 -16.10
C ASP A 174 18.05 8.95 -15.22
N ALA A 175 16.79 8.65 -15.59
CA ALA A 175 15.65 8.87 -14.73
C ALA A 175 15.76 8.01 -13.45
N GLY A 176 16.07 6.72 -13.57
CA GLY A 176 16.30 5.86 -12.40
C GLY A 176 17.42 6.38 -11.49
N LEU A 177 18.57 6.71 -12.06
CA LEU A 177 19.71 7.24 -11.30
C LEU A 177 19.40 8.58 -10.63
N CYS A 178 18.71 9.49 -11.34
CA CYS A 178 18.29 10.78 -10.79
C CYS A 178 17.35 10.58 -9.59
N ARG A 179 16.38 9.65 -9.69
CA ARG A 179 15.49 9.31 -8.56
C ARG A 179 16.30 8.84 -7.35
N HIS A 180 17.21 7.88 -7.54
CA HIS A 180 18.07 7.35 -6.47
C HIS A 180 18.88 8.46 -5.79
N GLU A 181 19.49 9.36 -6.58
CA GLU A 181 20.26 10.47 -6.05
C GLU A 181 19.42 11.51 -5.33
N LEU A 182 18.28 11.91 -5.90
CA LEU A 182 17.41 12.87 -5.24
C LEU A 182 16.89 12.32 -3.91
N ASP A 183 16.39 11.08 -3.89
CA ASP A 183 15.91 10.44 -2.66
C ASP A 183 17.05 10.30 -1.64
N TRP A 184 18.28 10.01 -2.08
CA TRP A 184 19.46 9.96 -1.22
C TRP A 184 19.87 11.32 -0.67
N ILE A 185 19.96 12.37 -1.51
CA ILE A 185 20.38 13.72 -1.09
C ILE A 185 19.36 14.29 -0.08
N TRP A 186 18.07 14.20 -0.37
CA TRP A 186 17.02 14.62 0.56
C TRP A 186 17.07 13.81 1.86
N GLY A 187 17.17 12.48 1.73
CA GLY A 187 17.18 11.57 2.86
C GLY A 187 18.37 11.82 3.79
N ILE A 188 19.60 11.82 3.27
CA ILE A 188 20.81 11.91 4.09
C ILE A 188 20.93 13.25 4.79
N ASN A 189 20.67 14.35 4.07
CA ASN A 189 20.80 15.71 4.62
C ASN A 189 19.83 15.93 5.76
N ILE A 190 18.55 15.65 5.55
CA ILE A 190 17.51 15.91 6.55
C ILE A 190 17.64 14.94 7.73
N SER A 191 17.94 13.67 7.46
CA SER A 191 18.16 12.69 8.53
C SER A 191 19.33 13.09 9.43
N ARG A 192 20.47 13.49 8.84
CA ARG A 192 21.66 13.94 9.60
C ARG A 192 21.42 15.26 10.33
N ALA A 193 20.68 16.19 9.73
CA ALA A 193 20.27 17.44 10.38
C ALA A 193 19.43 17.18 11.64
N LEU A 194 18.41 16.33 11.53
CA LEU A 194 17.59 15.93 12.68
C LEU A 194 18.41 15.22 13.77
N MET A 195 19.29 14.29 13.38
CA MET A 195 20.15 13.57 14.32
C MET A 195 21.15 14.51 15.02
N LYS A 196 21.74 15.46 14.31
CA LYS A 196 22.66 16.45 14.88
C LYS A 196 21.93 17.35 15.88
N ALA A 197 20.76 17.87 15.52
CA ALA A 197 19.94 18.70 16.41
C ALA A 197 19.66 17.97 17.73
N LEU A 198 19.14 16.73 17.64
CA LEU A 198 18.87 15.91 18.82
C LEU A 198 20.14 15.62 19.64
N TYR A 199 21.25 15.32 18.98
CA TYR A 199 22.52 15.05 19.66
C TYR A 199 23.06 16.28 20.40
N LEU A 200 22.97 17.47 19.82
CA LEU A 200 23.42 18.71 20.46
C LEU A 200 22.66 18.98 21.77
N SER A 201 21.35 18.70 21.81
CA SER A 201 20.51 18.99 22.98
C SER A 201 20.47 17.87 24.02
N ALA A 202 20.54 16.60 23.61
CA ALA A 202 20.36 15.46 24.52
C ALA A 202 21.62 14.60 24.72
N ARG A 203 22.68 14.81 23.92
CA ARG A 203 23.89 13.95 23.88
C ARG A 203 23.58 12.46 23.67
N LYS A 204 22.42 12.15 23.08
CA LYS A 204 21.98 10.80 22.73
C LYS A 204 22.02 10.61 21.23
N LYS A 205 22.59 9.48 20.79
CA LYS A 205 22.56 9.05 19.39
C LYS A 205 21.29 8.24 19.16
N ILE A 206 20.30 8.83 18.51
CA ILE A 206 19.07 8.16 18.09
C ILE A 206 19.00 8.27 16.58
N THR A 207 18.82 7.14 15.91
CA THR A 207 18.72 7.09 14.45
C THR A 207 17.41 7.71 14.02
N LEU A 208 17.51 8.87 13.38
CA LEU A 208 16.38 9.54 12.74
C LEU A 208 16.51 9.42 11.23
N SER A 209 15.35 9.47 10.59
CA SER A 209 15.22 9.35 9.15
C SER A 209 14.09 10.19 8.60
N ALA A 210 14.30 10.68 7.39
CA ALA A 210 13.30 11.33 6.59
C ALA A 210 13.45 10.89 5.13
N GLY A 211 12.38 10.94 4.37
CA GLY A 211 12.39 10.60 2.95
C GLY A 211 11.11 11.03 2.28
N ARG A 212 11.20 11.37 0.99
CA ARG A 212 10.11 11.98 0.21
C ARG A 212 8.78 11.24 0.28
N VAL A 213 8.79 9.91 0.33
CA VAL A 213 7.56 9.11 0.42
C VAL A 213 7.25 8.71 1.87
N GLN A 214 8.28 8.43 2.66
CA GLN A 214 8.16 8.02 4.06
C GLN A 214 7.54 9.13 4.94
N THR A 215 8.02 10.36 4.77
CA THR A 215 7.63 11.52 5.56
C THR A 215 6.15 11.89 5.39
N PRO A 216 5.60 12.09 4.17
CA PRO A 216 4.18 12.41 4.02
C PRO A 216 3.29 11.25 4.48
N THR A 217 3.75 10.00 4.34
CA THR A 217 3.06 8.82 4.87
C THR A 217 3.00 8.85 6.40
N LEU A 218 4.12 9.13 7.07
CA LEU A 218 4.13 9.27 8.52
C LEU A 218 3.24 10.44 8.97
N LYS A 219 3.30 11.57 8.28
CA LYS A 219 2.46 12.74 8.55
C LYS A 219 0.98 12.39 8.49
N TYR A 220 0.53 11.72 7.44
CA TYR A 220 -0.86 11.30 7.29
C TYR A 220 -1.32 10.46 8.49
N ILE A 221 -0.51 9.50 8.93
CA ILE A 221 -0.85 8.62 10.04
C ILE A 221 -0.84 9.40 11.37
N VAL A 222 0.09 10.34 11.56
CA VAL A 222 0.15 11.23 12.73
C VAL A 222 -1.09 12.12 12.80
N ASP A 223 -1.46 12.77 11.70
CA ASP A 223 -2.64 13.64 11.63
C ASP A 223 -3.91 12.81 11.91
N TYR A 224 -4.06 11.64 11.25
CA TYR A 224 -5.17 10.72 11.48
C TYR A 224 -5.26 10.27 12.94
N GLU A 225 -4.17 9.79 13.54
CA GLU A 225 -4.16 9.35 14.93
C GLU A 225 -4.37 10.50 15.93
N THR A 226 -3.95 11.72 15.61
CA THR A 226 -4.18 12.90 16.46
C THR A 226 -5.67 13.20 16.56
N GLU A 227 -6.40 13.21 15.44
CA GLU A 227 -7.86 13.38 15.42
C GLU A 227 -8.58 12.33 16.28
N ARG A 228 -8.09 11.09 16.26
CA ARG A 228 -8.62 10.00 17.10
C ARG A 228 -8.37 10.24 18.58
N ARG A 229 -7.17 10.70 18.93
CA ARG A 229 -6.77 10.92 20.33
C ARG A 229 -7.52 12.09 20.98
N ILE A 230 -8.03 13.03 20.19
CA ILE A 230 -8.85 14.17 20.65
C ILE A 230 -10.36 13.96 20.46
N PHE A 231 -10.80 12.78 20.00
CA PHE A 231 -12.20 12.52 19.69
C PHE A 231 -13.10 12.49 20.93
N VAL A 232 -14.22 13.22 20.86
CA VAL A 232 -15.30 13.21 21.87
C VAL A 232 -16.55 12.53 21.29
N PRO A 233 -17.01 11.41 21.85
CA PRO A 233 -18.24 10.75 21.42
C PRO A 233 -19.47 11.62 21.66
N LEU A 234 -20.38 11.69 20.70
CA LEU A 234 -21.63 12.44 20.77
C LEU A 234 -22.82 11.48 20.79
N PRO A 235 -23.88 11.74 21.58
CA PRO A 235 -25.07 10.91 21.60
C PRO A 235 -25.81 10.99 20.26
N GLN A 236 -26.37 9.86 19.87
CA GLN A 236 -27.12 9.65 18.64
C GLN A 236 -28.19 8.60 18.89
N TYR A 237 -29.38 8.78 18.33
CA TYR A 237 -30.52 7.91 18.60
C TYR A 237 -30.93 7.19 17.33
N ASN A 238 -30.89 5.86 17.35
CA ASN A 238 -31.41 5.06 16.25
C ASN A 238 -32.81 4.58 16.60
N VAL A 239 -33.80 5.01 15.81
CA VAL A 239 -35.19 4.57 15.94
C VAL A 239 -35.42 3.40 14.98
N SER A 240 -35.86 2.27 15.51
CA SER A 240 -36.24 1.10 14.72
C SER A 240 -37.58 0.57 15.18
N VAL A 241 -38.30 -0.09 14.28
CA VAL A 241 -39.61 -0.66 14.57
C VAL A 241 -39.65 -2.10 14.09
N VAL A 242 -40.14 -2.99 14.96
CA VAL A 242 -40.47 -4.37 14.62
C VAL A 242 -41.88 -4.38 14.08
N LEU A 243 -42.03 -4.79 12.83
CA LEU A 243 -43.29 -4.84 12.11
C LEU A 243 -43.72 -6.29 11.91
N ARG A 244 -45.03 -6.56 11.98
CA ARG A 244 -45.61 -7.89 11.73
C ARG A 244 -46.49 -7.89 10.47
N LYS A 245 -46.34 -8.94 9.65
CA LYS A 245 -47.22 -9.32 8.55
C LYS A 245 -47.55 -10.80 8.69
N GLY A 246 -48.79 -11.14 9.06
CA GLY A 246 -49.14 -12.53 9.41
C GLY A 246 -48.26 -13.04 10.55
N ASP A 247 -47.63 -14.20 10.36
CA ASP A 247 -46.71 -14.80 11.34
C ASP A 247 -45.25 -14.33 11.21
N GLN A 248 -44.96 -13.49 10.21
CA GLN A 248 -43.60 -13.02 9.95
C GLN A 248 -43.37 -11.65 10.59
N SER A 249 -42.22 -11.48 11.25
CA SER A 249 -41.78 -10.20 11.80
C SER A 249 -40.45 -9.77 11.20
N PHE A 250 -40.29 -8.48 10.95
CA PHE A 250 -39.04 -7.92 10.44
C PHE A 250 -38.79 -6.51 11.00
N LEU A 251 -37.53 -6.08 10.95
CA LEU A 251 -37.10 -4.77 11.42
C LEU A 251 -37.13 -3.75 10.28
N ALA A 252 -37.70 -2.59 10.54
CA ALA A 252 -37.52 -1.39 9.74
C ALA A 252 -36.82 -0.30 10.56
N GLU A 253 -35.97 0.49 9.92
CA GLU A 253 -35.23 1.57 10.55
C GLU A 253 -35.75 2.92 10.06
N TYR A 254 -35.80 3.92 10.94
CA TYR A 254 -36.13 5.27 10.52
C TYR A 254 -35.14 5.75 9.45
N SER A 255 -35.66 6.33 8.38
CA SER A 255 -34.86 6.60 7.18
C SER A 255 -33.82 7.69 7.39
N ALA A 256 -34.09 8.63 8.31
CA ALA A 256 -33.18 9.70 8.70
C ALA A 256 -32.34 9.36 9.95
N ASN A 257 -32.25 8.07 10.33
CA ASN A 257 -31.29 7.66 11.36
C ASN A 257 -29.83 7.97 10.94
N PRO A 258 -28.95 8.26 11.92
CA PRO A 258 -29.27 8.48 13.33
C PRO A 258 -29.94 9.84 13.56
N VAL A 259 -30.91 9.88 14.47
CA VAL A 259 -31.53 11.11 14.99
C VAL A 259 -30.58 11.78 15.98
N ILE A 260 -30.49 13.11 15.93
CA ILE A 260 -29.51 13.87 16.70
C ILE A 260 -29.97 14.10 18.15
N SER A 261 -31.26 14.34 18.39
CA SER A 261 -31.79 14.66 19.73
C SER A 261 -32.67 13.55 20.31
N GLU A 262 -32.69 13.47 21.65
CA GLU A 262 -33.53 12.52 22.38
C GLU A 262 -35.03 12.85 22.24
N SER A 263 -35.36 14.15 22.27
CA SER A 263 -36.73 14.64 22.18
C SER A 263 -37.37 14.27 20.84
N GLU A 264 -36.63 14.42 19.74
CA GLU A 264 -37.08 14.00 18.41
C GLU A 264 -37.28 12.48 18.35
N ALA A 265 -36.33 11.69 18.85
CA ALA A 265 -36.47 10.23 18.88
C ALA A 265 -37.69 9.76 19.70
N LYS A 266 -37.97 10.40 20.84
CA LYS A 266 -39.16 10.16 21.66
C LYS A 266 -40.44 10.58 20.94
N SER A 267 -40.42 11.69 20.21
CA SER A 267 -41.56 12.16 19.40
C SER A 267 -41.93 11.15 18.31
N ILE A 268 -40.93 10.65 17.56
CA ILE A 268 -41.11 9.61 16.54
C ILE A 268 -41.70 8.34 17.17
N LYS A 269 -41.17 7.91 18.33
CA LYS A 269 -41.69 6.73 19.03
C LYS A 269 -43.15 6.91 19.44
N LYS A 270 -43.52 8.05 20.01
CA LYS A 270 -44.89 8.35 20.42
C LYS A 270 -45.84 8.31 19.21
N SER A 271 -45.45 8.91 18.09
CA SER A 271 -46.22 8.86 16.84
C SER A 271 -46.44 7.42 16.35
N LEU A 272 -45.40 6.58 16.35
CA LEU A 272 -45.51 5.16 15.97
C LEU A 272 -46.43 4.35 16.89
N GLU A 273 -46.32 4.55 18.20
CA GLU A 273 -47.13 3.84 19.20
C GLU A 273 -48.60 4.27 19.13
N SER A 274 -48.87 5.56 18.90
CA SER A 274 -50.23 6.06 18.70
C SER A 274 -50.84 5.60 17.37
N ALA A 275 -50.04 5.49 16.31
CA ALA A 275 -50.52 5.00 15.01
C ALA A 275 -50.81 3.50 15.00
N GLY A 276 -50.02 2.68 15.70
CA GLY A 276 -50.19 1.22 15.81
C GLY A 276 -49.85 0.42 14.54
N TYR A 277 -49.69 1.07 13.39
CA TYR A 277 -49.27 0.45 12.13
C TYR A 277 -48.47 1.41 11.25
N LEU A 278 -47.71 0.85 10.30
CA LEU A 278 -47.12 1.58 9.18
C LEU A 278 -47.73 1.13 7.86
N VAL A 279 -47.77 2.03 6.88
CA VAL A 279 -48.26 1.72 5.53
C VAL A 279 -47.07 1.55 4.59
N VAL A 280 -47.07 0.48 3.80
CA VAL A 280 -46.07 0.30 2.73
C VAL A 280 -46.33 1.34 1.65
N LYS A 281 -45.45 2.33 1.55
CA LYS A 281 -45.49 3.38 0.52
C LYS A 281 -44.83 2.91 -0.77
N GLN A 282 -43.75 2.15 -0.65
CA GLN A 282 -43.00 1.65 -1.80
C GLN A 282 -42.46 0.25 -1.50
N TYR A 283 -42.58 -0.64 -2.48
CA TYR A 283 -41.93 -1.94 -2.49
C TYR A 283 -41.23 -2.09 -3.83
N GLU A 284 -39.90 -2.15 -3.80
CA GLU A 284 -39.07 -2.22 -5.00
C GLU A 284 -38.18 -3.46 -4.93
N VAL A 285 -38.18 -4.25 -6.01
CA VAL A 285 -37.24 -5.34 -6.21
C VAL A 285 -36.29 -4.92 -7.32
N VAL A 286 -35.05 -4.64 -6.95
CA VAL A 286 -34.00 -4.24 -7.90
C VAL A 286 -33.08 -5.42 -8.13
N SER A 287 -33.05 -5.93 -9.36
CA SER A 287 -32.01 -6.86 -9.78
C SER A 287 -30.73 -6.08 -10.07
N GLN A 288 -29.66 -6.43 -9.35
CA GLN A 288 -28.33 -5.88 -9.58
C GLN A 288 -27.41 -6.96 -10.14
N SER A 289 -26.85 -6.68 -11.32
CA SER A 289 -25.76 -7.46 -11.90
C SER A 289 -24.43 -7.00 -11.28
N ILE A 290 -23.70 -7.93 -10.67
CA ILE A 290 -22.38 -7.71 -10.10
C ILE A 290 -21.37 -8.34 -11.04
N SER A 291 -20.64 -7.48 -11.75
CA SER A 291 -19.60 -7.90 -12.68
C SER A 291 -18.48 -8.68 -11.97
N PRO A 292 -17.82 -9.61 -12.66
CA PRO A 292 -16.63 -10.25 -12.10
C PRO A 292 -15.55 -9.22 -11.77
N PRO A 293 -14.77 -9.44 -10.71
CA PRO A 293 -13.60 -8.63 -10.43
C PRO A 293 -12.55 -8.84 -11.54
N PRO A 294 -11.81 -7.79 -11.91
CA PRO A 294 -10.78 -7.92 -12.92
C PRO A 294 -9.60 -8.77 -12.39
N PRO A 295 -8.70 -9.21 -13.30
CA PRO A 295 -7.40 -9.76 -12.95
C PRO A 295 -6.65 -8.86 -11.94
N PHE A 296 -5.82 -9.47 -11.10
CA PHE A 296 -5.12 -8.73 -10.05
C PHE A 296 -4.03 -7.82 -10.63
N ASN A 297 -3.95 -6.59 -10.13
CA ASN A 297 -2.68 -5.90 -10.00
C ASN A 297 -2.09 -6.16 -8.59
N LEU A 298 -0.91 -5.61 -8.27
CA LEU A 298 -0.28 -5.87 -6.97
C LEU A 298 -1.10 -5.34 -5.79
N GLY A 299 -1.64 -4.11 -5.90
CA GLY A 299 -2.41 -3.48 -4.84
C GLY A 299 -3.67 -4.27 -4.49
N ASP A 300 -4.37 -4.76 -5.51
CA ASP A 300 -5.59 -5.57 -5.37
C ASP A 300 -5.30 -6.94 -4.75
N LEU A 301 -4.18 -7.56 -5.12
CA LEU A 301 -3.73 -8.79 -4.48
C LEU A 301 -3.39 -8.57 -3.01
N GLN A 302 -2.71 -7.46 -2.69
CA GLN A 302 -2.38 -7.08 -1.31
C GLN A 302 -3.63 -6.79 -0.47
N GLU A 303 -4.64 -6.12 -1.04
CA GLU A 303 -5.91 -5.87 -0.36
C GLU A 303 -6.69 -7.15 -0.06
N GLU A 304 -6.83 -8.03 -1.05
CA GLU A 304 -7.55 -9.28 -0.87
C GLU A 304 -6.83 -10.21 0.11
N ALA A 305 -5.51 -10.31 0.03
CA ALA A 305 -4.72 -11.09 0.98
C ALA A 305 -4.81 -10.53 2.41
N ALA A 306 -4.86 -9.20 2.57
CA ALA A 306 -5.06 -8.57 3.87
C ALA A 306 -6.48 -8.82 4.42
N ARG A 307 -7.50 -8.73 3.58
CA ARG A 307 -8.90 -8.94 3.96
C ARG A 307 -9.19 -10.39 4.33
N ILE A 308 -8.67 -11.34 3.55
CA ILE A 308 -8.99 -12.76 3.67
C ILE A 308 -8.06 -13.46 4.67
N TYR A 309 -6.76 -13.18 4.61
CA TYR A 309 -5.74 -13.90 5.41
C TYR A 309 -5.04 -13.04 6.47
N GLY A 310 -5.30 -11.72 6.51
CA GLY A 310 -4.60 -10.81 7.42
C GLY A 310 -3.12 -10.61 7.07
N PHE A 311 -2.68 -10.94 5.85
CA PHE A 311 -1.29 -10.75 5.44
C PHE A 311 -0.95 -9.27 5.29
N SER A 312 0.26 -8.87 5.69
CA SER A 312 0.75 -7.53 5.40
C SER A 312 1.03 -7.37 3.91
N PRO A 313 0.95 -6.15 3.36
CA PRO A 313 1.32 -5.90 1.98
C PRO A 313 2.71 -6.43 1.60
N MET A 314 3.69 -6.27 2.49
CA MET A 314 5.06 -6.75 2.25
C MET A 314 5.16 -8.27 2.22
N LYS A 315 4.41 -8.96 3.10
CA LYS A 315 4.33 -10.42 3.09
C LYS A 315 3.74 -10.92 1.78
N THR A 316 2.63 -10.34 1.34
CA THR A 316 1.97 -10.69 0.08
C THR A 316 2.89 -10.46 -1.12
N GLN A 317 3.54 -9.30 -1.20
CA GLN A 317 4.51 -8.97 -2.26
C GLN A 317 5.67 -9.97 -2.29
N SER A 318 6.24 -10.29 -1.12
CA SER A 318 7.35 -11.27 -1.01
C SER A 318 6.95 -12.67 -1.46
N ILE A 319 5.71 -13.09 -1.17
CA ILE A 319 5.20 -14.39 -1.61
C ILE A 319 4.96 -14.40 -3.12
N ALA A 320 4.33 -13.36 -3.66
CA ALA A 320 4.07 -13.23 -5.09
C ALA A 320 5.40 -13.22 -5.89
N GLU A 321 6.42 -12.52 -5.42
CA GLU A 321 7.76 -12.53 -6.04
C GLU A 321 8.35 -13.94 -6.08
N ARG A 322 8.21 -14.73 -5.00
CA ARG A 322 8.67 -16.14 -5.00
C ARG A 322 7.90 -16.99 -6.01
N LEU A 323 6.58 -16.83 -6.10
CA LEU A 323 5.75 -17.55 -7.08
C LEU A 323 6.15 -17.20 -8.52
N TYR A 324 6.47 -15.93 -8.79
CA TYR A 324 6.99 -15.48 -10.09
C TYR A 324 8.36 -16.08 -10.41
N LEU A 325 9.28 -16.11 -9.44
CA LEU A 325 10.59 -16.72 -9.63
C LEU A 325 10.53 -18.24 -9.84
N ASP A 326 9.44 -18.88 -9.40
CA ASP A 326 9.12 -20.29 -9.70
C ASP A 326 8.35 -20.46 -11.02
N ALA A 327 8.19 -19.37 -11.79
CA ALA A 327 7.43 -19.27 -13.03
C ALA A 327 5.96 -19.71 -12.91
N LEU A 328 5.36 -19.63 -11.71
CA LEU A 328 3.97 -20.04 -11.46
C LEU A 328 2.97 -18.93 -11.77
N ILE A 329 3.40 -17.67 -11.70
CA ILE A 329 2.61 -16.49 -12.01
C ILE A 329 3.41 -15.51 -12.88
N SER A 330 2.73 -14.59 -13.56
CA SER A 330 3.36 -13.44 -14.25
C SER A 330 4.02 -12.47 -13.25
N TYR A 331 4.81 -11.53 -13.77
CA TYR A 331 5.50 -10.54 -12.95
C TYR A 331 4.51 -9.78 -12.04
N PRO A 332 4.69 -9.81 -10.70
CA PRO A 332 3.65 -9.38 -9.78
C PRO A 332 3.68 -7.88 -9.50
N ARG A 333 4.73 -7.16 -9.90
CA ARG A 333 4.87 -5.72 -9.67
C ARG A 333 4.34 -4.96 -10.89
N THR A 334 3.02 -4.95 -10.99
CA THR A 334 2.26 -4.36 -12.09
C THR A 334 1.08 -3.59 -11.53
N ASN A 335 0.73 -2.46 -12.17
CA ASN A 335 -0.53 -1.75 -11.91
C ASN A 335 -1.66 -2.22 -12.84
N SER A 336 -1.34 -3.00 -13.88
CA SER A 336 -2.31 -3.46 -14.87
C SER A 336 -3.33 -4.42 -14.29
N GLN A 337 -4.57 -4.21 -14.71
CA GLN A 337 -5.69 -5.13 -14.51
C GLN A 337 -6.13 -5.76 -15.84
N LYS A 338 -5.23 -5.75 -16.84
CA LYS A 338 -5.47 -6.28 -18.18
C LYS A 338 -4.61 -7.48 -18.50
N LEU A 339 -5.21 -8.56 -19.01
CA LEU A 339 -4.45 -9.72 -19.51
C LEU A 339 -3.89 -9.46 -20.91
N PRO A 340 -2.78 -10.11 -21.32
CA PRO A 340 -2.30 -10.02 -22.69
C PRO A 340 -3.33 -10.67 -23.64
N PRO A 341 -3.69 -10.02 -24.77
CA PRO A 341 -4.61 -10.60 -25.75
C PRO A 341 -4.00 -11.79 -26.49
N THR A 342 -2.67 -11.90 -26.53
CA THR A 342 -1.92 -12.99 -27.15
C THR A 342 -1.81 -14.23 -26.26
N LEU A 343 -2.26 -14.16 -25.00
CA LEU A 343 -2.11 -15.25 -24.05
C LEU A 343 -3.06 -16.41 -24.38
N ASN A 344 -2.53 -17.63 -24.44
CA ASN A 344 -3.34 -18.83 -24.68
C ASN A 344 -4.07 -19.27 -23.39
N TYR A 345 -5.20 -18.64 -23.10
CA TYR A 345 -6.00 -18.94 -21.89
C TYR A 345 -6.41 -20.41 -21.81
N ARG A 346 -6.75 -21.04 -22.94
CA ARG A 346 -7.20 -22.44 -22.97
C ARG A 346 -6.08 -23.40 -22.54
N GLU A 347 -4.84 -23.13 -22.94
CA GLU A 347 -3.69 -23.92 -22.50
C GLU A 347 -3.41 -23.74 -20.99
N ILE A 348 -3.53 -22.52 -20.47
CA ILE A 348 -3.37 -22.27 -19.03
C ILE A 348 -4.43 -23.05 -18.25
N LEU A 349 -5.70 -22.94 -18.64
CA LEU A 349 -6.81 -23.66 -18.00
C LEU A 349 -6.64 -25.18 -18.09
N SER A 350 -6.21 -25.73 -19.22
CA SER A 350 -6.01 -27.18 -19.35
C SER A 350 -4.90 -27.71 -18.45
N LYS A 351 -3.81 -26.94 -18.25
CA LYS A 351 -2.77 -27.28 -17.29
C LYS A 351 -3.29 -27.18 -15.85
N LEU A 352 -3.96 -26.08 -15.50
CA LEU A 352 -4.52 -25.88 -14.15
C LEU A 352 -5.57 -26.94 -13.78
N ALA A 353 -6.31 -27.49 -14.74
CA ALA A 353 -7.30 -28.55 -14.52
C ALA A 353 -6.68 -29.86 -14.00
N LYS A 354 -5.36 -30.03 -14.11
CA LYS A 354 -4.63 -31.16 -13.50
C LYS A 354 -4.52 -31.04 -11.98
N ILE A 355 -4.79 -29.87 -11.41
CA ILE A 355 -4.87 -29.65 -9.97
C ILE A 355 -6.30 -29.94 -9.53
N THR A 356 -6.50 -30.96 -8.69
CA THR A 356 -7.83 -31.46 -8.27
C THR A 356 -8.77 -30.36 -7.80
N THR A 357 -8.26 -29.40 -7.02
CA THR A 357 -9.02 -28.24 -6.50
C THR A 357 -9.64 -27.37 -7.58
N TYR A 358 -9.04 -27.29 -8.77
CA TYR A 358 -9.49 -26.43 -9.88
C TYR A 358 -10.18 -27.19 -11.01
N SER A 359 -9.99 -28.51 -11.10
CA SER A 359 -10.51 -29.34 -12.19
C SER A 359 -12.01 -29.15 -12.43
N GLY A 360 -12.84 -29.35 -11.39
CA GLY A 360 -14.29 -29.19 -11.49
C GLY A 360 -14.74 -27.74 -11.80
N LEU A 361 -14.02 -26.74 -11.28
CA LEU A 361 -14.28 -25.34 -11.60
C LEU A 361 -14.01 -25.06 -13.08
N ILE A 362 -12.87 -25.52 -13.60
CA ILE A 362 -12.48 -25.26 -14.99
C ILE A 362 -13.42 -25.96 -15.97
N SER A 363 -13.80 -27.22 -15.73
CA SER A 363 -14.79 -27.93 -16.55
C SER A 363 -16.12 -27.17 -16.60
N ARG A 364 -16.58 -26.68 -15.43
CA ARG A 364 -17.77 -25.85 -15.35
C ARG A 364 -17.62 -24.54 -16.13
N LEU A 365 -16.49 -23.83 -15.97
CA LEU A 365 -16.22 -22.56 -16.66
C LEU A 365 -16.23 -22.72 -18.18
N LEU A 366 -15.57 -23.75 -18.69
CA LEU A 366 -15.53 -24.04 -20.12
C LEU A 366 -16.93 -24.38 -20.67
N SER A 367 -17.74 -25.11 -19.91
CA SER A 367 -19.14 -25.38 -20.27
C SER A 367 -19.98 -24.10 -20.29
N GLU A 368 -19.92 -23.28 -19.24
CA GLU A 368 -20.71 -22.05 -19.11
C GLU A 368 -20.35 -21.02 -20.20
N THR A 369 -19.06 -20.92 -20.54
CA THR A 369 -18.55 -20.00 -21.57
C THR A 369 -18.64 -20.56 -22.99
N ARG A 370 -19.09 -21.81 -23.16
CA ARG A 370 -19.04 -22.56 -24.44
C ARG A 370 -17.63 -22.55 -25.06
N GLY A 371 -16.61 -22.53 -24.21
CA GLY A 371 -15.20 -22.47 -24.58
C GLY A 371 -14.70 -21.11 -25.09
N VAL A 372 -15.52 -20.04 -25.06
CA VAL A 372 -15.14 -18.68 -25.45
C VAL A 372 -14.66 -17.90 -24.23
N LEU A 373 -13.35 -17.72 -24.12
CA LEU A 373 -12.72 -17.10 -22.96
C LEU A 373 -12.47 -15.60 -23.22
N ARG A 374 -13.35 -14.75 -22.68
CA ARG A 374 -13.20 -13.29 -22.72
C ARG A 374 -13.10 -12.76 -21.28
N PRO A 375 -11.92 -12.31 -20.83
CA PRO A 375 -11.77 -11.82 -19.48
C PRO A 375 -12.48 -10.48 -19.31
N ARG A 376 -13.04 -10.24 -18.12
CA ARG A 376 -13.46 -8.92 -17.69
C ARG A 376 -12.22 -8.12 -17.27
N GLU A 377 -11.74 -7.29 -18.18
CA GLU A 377 -10.59 -6.41 -17.91
C GLU A 377 -10.96 -5.25 -16.98
N GLY A 378 -9.97 -4.79 -16.20
CA GLY A 378 -10.08 -3.59 -15.36
C GLY A 378 -9.73 -2.30 -16.10
N GLU A 379 -9.80 -1.18 -15.40
CA GLU A 379 -9.51 0.15 -15.96
C GLU A 379 -8.00 0.44 -15.98
N LYS A 380 -7.25 -0.06 -14.99
CA LYS A 380 -5.82 0.23 -14.85
C LYS A 380 -5.00 -0.54 -15.86
N GLU A 381 -4.03 0.15 -16.46
CA GLU A 381 -3.07 -0.42 -17.40
C GLU A 381 -1.64 -0.14 -16.93
N ASP A 382 -0.72 -0.99 -17.37
CA ASP A 382 0.71 -0.82 -17.25
C ASP A 382 1.31 -1.18 -18.61
N PRO A 383 1.99 -0.24 -19.31
CA PRO A 383 2.49 -0.49 -20.66
C PRO A 383 3.54 -1.61 -20.74
N ALA A 384 4.27 -1.87 -19.65
CA ALA A 384 5.35 -2.86 -19.62
C ALA A 384 4.86 -4.25 -19.20
N HIS A 385 3.90 -4.30 -18.27
CA HIS A 385 3.51 -5.54 -17.62
C HIS A 385 1.99 -5.76 -17.66
N PRO A 386 1.53 -6.97 -18.03
CA PRO A 386 0.12 -7.32 -17.89
C PRO A 386 -0.26 -7.49 -16.42
N ALA A 387 -1.53 -7.78 -16.16
CA ALA A 387 -2.00 -8.17 -14.84
C ALA A 387 -1.31 -9.44 -14.31
N ILE A 388 -1.50 -9.70 -13.02
CA ILE A 388 -1.04 -10.91 -12.34
C ILE A 388 -1.95 -12.08 -12.70
N TYR A 389 -1.40 -13.11 -13.35
CA TYR A 389 -2.11 -14.30 -13.78
C TYR A 389 -1.27 -15.58 -13.58
N PRO A 390 -1.88 -16.76 -13.44
CA PRO A 390 -1.15 -18.03 -13.37
C PRO A 390 -0.62 -18.45 -14.75
N THR A 391 0.63 -18.88 -14.84
CA THR A 391 1.26 -19.29 -16.12
C THR A 391 0.80 -20.66 -16.62
N GLY A 392 0.11 -21.43 -15.77
CA GLY A 392 -0.22 -22.84 -16.01
C GLY A 392 0.92 -23.81 -15.68
N VAL A 393 2.10 -23.33 -15.27
CA VAL A 393 3.14 -24.21 -14.69
C VAL A 393 2.60 -24.82 -13.41
N LEU A 394 2.69 -26.15 -13.29
CA LEU A 394 2.19 -26.85 -12.12
C LEU A 394 3.11 -26.63 -10.92
N PRO A 395 2.57 -26.19 -9.76
CA PRO A 395 3.37 -26.07 -8.56
C PRO A 395 3.81 -27.45 -8.06
N GLN A 396 5.07 -27.58 -7.62
CA GLN A 396 5.56 -28.80 -6.99
C GLN A 396 5.17 -28.84 -5.50
N ARG A 397 5.84 -28.05 -4.67
CA ARG A 397 5.57 -27.95 -3.23
C ARG A 397 5.52 -26.48 -2.83
N LEU A 398 4.35 -26.02 -2.44
CA LEU A 398 4.13 -24.68 -1.89
C LEU A 398 3.95 -24.77 -0.37
N THR A 399 4.45 -23.77 0.35
CA THR A 399 4.09 -23.55 1.75
C THR A 399 2.61 -23.14 1.85
N ARG A 400 2.02 -23.24 3.05
CA ARG A 400 0.62 -22.84 3.28
C ARG A 400 0.32 -21.41 2.78
N ASP A 401 1.21 -20.48 3.08
CA ASP A 401 1.04 -19.07 2.69
C ASP A 401 1.22 -18.85 1.18
N GLN A 402 2.14 -19.59 0.55
CA GLN A 402 2.28 -19.59 -0.91
C GLN A 402 1.05 -20.17 -1.61
N THR A 403 0.51 -21.28 -1.09
CA THR A 403 -0.74 -21.88 -1.59
C THR A 403 -1.89 -20.89 -1.48
N ALA A 404 -1.99 -20.14 -0.37
CA ALA A 404 -3.04 -19.16 -0.17
C ALA A 404 -2.99 -18.03 -1.22
N ILE A 405 -1.81 -17.45 -1.48
CA ILE A 405 -1.66 -16.39 -2.50
C ILE A 405 -1.85 -16.94 -3.92
N TYR A 406 -1.30 -18.11 -4.22
CA TYR A 406 -1.50 -18.76 -5.52
C TYR A 406 -2.98 -19.07 -5.79
N ASP A 407 -3.71 -19.57 -4.78
CA ASP A 407 -5.14 -19.85 -4.89
C ASP A 407 -5.97 -18.59 -5.15
N LEU A 408 -5.66 -17.47 -4.49
CA LEU A 408 -6.30 -16.18 -4.83
C LEU A 408 -6.10 -15.82 -6.29
N ILE A 409 -4.87 -15.89 -6.79
CA ILE A 409 -4.52 -15.52 -8.16
C ILE A 409 -5.25 -16.42 -9.16
N VAL A 410 -5.22 -17.75 -8.96
CA VAL A 410 -5.92 -18.71 -9.83
C VAL A 410 -7.43 -18.45 -9.81
N ARG A 411 -8.04 -18.33 -8.64
CA ARG A 411 -9.50 -18.11 -8.52
C ARG A 411 -9.94 -16.78 -9.12
N ARG A 412 -9.14 -15.71 -8.96
CA ARG A 412 -9.43 -14.41 -9.56
C ARG A 412 -9.34 -14.49 -11.08
N PHE A 413 -8.32 -15.18 -11.61
CA PHE A 413 -8.19 -15.45 -13.04
C PHE A 413 -9.39 -16.22 -13.59
N LEU A 414 -9.83 -17.30 -12.92
CA LEU A 414 -11.03 -18.05 -13.34
C LEU A 414 -12.30 -17.18 -13.31
N ALA A 415 -12.49 -16.40 -12.24
CA ALA A 415 -13.65 -15.52 -12.09
C ALA A 415 -13.73 -14.46 -13.19
N ALA A 416 -12.60 -13.95 -13.69
CA ALA A 416 -12.57 -12.93 -14.73
C ALA A 416 -13.27 -13.37 -16.03
N PHE A 417 -13.33 -14.68 -16.34
CA PHE A 417 -14.01 -15.21 -17.52
C PHE A 417 -15.47 -15.60 -17.28
N ALA A 418 -15.92 -15.60 -16.02
CA ALA A 418 -17.24 -16.08 -15.65
C ALA A 418 -18.32 -15.01 -15.86
N SER A 419 -19.58 -15.43 -15.90
CA SER A 419 -20.71 -14.50 -16.01
C SER A 419 -20.87 -13.65 -14.74
N PRO A 420 -21.43 -12.42 -14.85
CA PRO A 420 -21.82 -11.63 -13.68
C PRO A 420 -22.70 -12.40 -12.69
N ALA A 421 -22.53 -12.14 -11.40
CA ALA A 421 -23.46 -12.59 -10.39
C ALA A 421 -24.72 -11.71 -10.44
N ARG A 422 -25.88 -12.24 -10.04
CA ARG A 422 -27.13 -11.47 -9.93
C ARG A 422 -27.67 -11.56 -8.51
N VAL A 423 -27.92 -10.41 -7.92
CA VAL A 423 -28.52 -10.28 -6.59
C VAL A 423 -29.80 -9.46 -6.68
N LEU A 424 -30.81 -9.85 -5.91
CA LEU A 424 -32.06 -9.12 -5.78
C LEU A 424 -32.03 -8.32 -4.49
N HIS A 425 -32.08 -7.00 -4.62
CA HIS A 425 -32.27 -6.08 -3.51
C HIS A 425 -33.74 -5.76 -3.36
N VAL A 426 -34.32 -6.14 -2.22
CA VAL A 426 -35.67 -5.72 -1.84
C VAL A 426 -35.54 -4.46 -1.01
N LYS A 427 -36.13 -3.36 -1.45
CA LYS A 427 -36.23 -2.11 -0.69
C LYS A 427 -37.68 -1.83 -0.38
N VAL A 428 -37.96 -1.62 0.90
CA VAL A 428 -39.31 -1.30 1.39
C VAL A 428 -39.26 0.06 2.05
N MET A 429 -40.08 1.00 1.59
CA MET A 429 -40.33 2.26 2.27
C MET A 429 -41.71 2.21 2.90
N LEU A 430 -41.76 2.56 4.18
CA LEU A 430 -42.97 2.57 4.98
C LEU A 430 -43.16 3.97 5.56
N VAL A 431 -44.41 4.38 5.71
CA VAL A 431 -44.75 5.69 6.29
C VAL A 431 -45.79 5.55 7.39
N THR A 432 -45.74 6.47 8.35
CA THR A 432 -46.84 6.65 9.30
C THR A 432 -48.11 7.07 8.57
N PRO A 433 -49.32 6.83 9.13
CA PRO A 433 -50.59 7.17 8.48
C PRO A 433 -50.72 8.66 8.12
N ASP A 434 -50.13 9.54 8.93
CA ASP A 434 -50.05 11.00 8.71
C ASP A 434 -48.96 11.41 7.70
N GLY A 435 -48.15 10.46 7.22
CA GLY A 435 -47.06 10.69 6.28
C GLY A 435 -45.82 11.38 6.85
N LEU A 436 -45.79 11.70 8.15
CA LEU A 436 -44.72 12.51 8.77
C LEU A 436 -43.38 11.77 8.85
N PHE A 437 -43.38 10.46 9.15
CA PHE A 437 -42.16 9.69 9.36
C PHE A 437 -42.02 8.55 8.36
N THR A 438 -40.83 8.43 7.78
CA THR A 438 -40.50 7.39 6.80
C THR A 438 -39.50 6.38 7.35
N PHE A 439 -39.82 5.10 7.21
CA PHE A 439 -39.00 3.95 7.62
C PHE A 439 -38.57 3.14 6.41
N ARG A 440 -37.42 2.49 6.52
CA ARG A 440 -36.86 1.65 5.46
C ARG A 440 -36.49 0.27 5.99
N SER A 441 -36.75 -0.75 5.18
CA SER A 441 -36.16 -2.08 5.36
C SER A 441 -35.53 -2.56 4.06
N LYS A 442 -34.45 -3.33 4.18
CA LYS A 442 -33.68 -3.86 3.06
C LYS A 442 -33.52 -5.38 3.20
N GLY A 443 -33.78 -6.08 2.11
CA GLY A 443 -33.51 -7.50 1.92
C GLY A 443 -32.51 -7.71 0.77
N LEU A 444 -31.82 -8.84 0.80
CA LEU A 444 -30.87 -9.27 -0.23
C LEU A 444 -31.00 -10.78 -0.43
N THR A 445 -31.23 -11.20 -1.68
CA THR A 445 -31.18 -12.61 -2.09
C THR A 445 -30.23 -12.78 -3.25
N VAL A 446 -29.42 -13.84 -3.24
CA VAL A 446 -28.57 -14.19 -4.40
C VAL A 446 -29.42 -15.00 -5.38
N GLU A 447 -29.71 -14.42 -6.55
CA GLU A 447 -30.47 -15.07 -7.63
C GLU A 447 -29.56 -15.98 -8.45
N TYR A 448 -28.35 -15.51 -8.78
CA TYR A 448 -27.36 -16.26 -9.53
C TYR A 448 -25.96 -15.96 -9.01
N LEU A 449 -25.20 -17.00 -8.67
CA LEU A 449 -23.85 -16.83 -8.11
C LEU A 449 -22.83 -16.32 -9.13
N GLY A 450 -22.99 -16.65 -10.41
CA GLY A 450 -22.04 -16.29 -11.47
C GLY A 450 -20.58 -16.53 -11.05
N TRP A 451 -19.74 -15.51 -11.24
CA TRP A 451 -18.31 -15.54 -10.90
C TRP A 451 -18.00 -15.88 -9.43
N MET A 452 -18.94 -15.69 -8.49
CA MET A 452 -18.72 -15.99 -7.07
C MET A 452 -18.56 -17.49 -6.79
N VAL A 453 -18.91 -18.38 -7.74
CA VAL A 453 -18.57 -19.81 -7.68
C VAL A 453 -17.05 -20.02 -7.72
N TYR A 454 -16.35 -19.23 -8.54
CA TYR A 454 -14.91 -19.33 -8.76
C TYR A 454 -14.13 -18.60 -7.67
N TYR A 455 -14.62 -17.43 -7.25
CA TYR A 455 -14.03 -16.58 -6.23
C TYR A 455 -14.98 -16.39 -5.03
N PRO A 456 -15.06 -17.38 -4.12
CA PRO A 456 -16.08 -17.45 -3.07
C PRO A 456 -15.87 -16.46 -1.91
N PHE A 457 -14.81 -15.66 -1.94
CA PHE A 457 -14.43 -14.73 -0.87
C PHE A 457 -15.29 -13.45 -0.80
N HIS A 458 -16.29 -13.32 -1.68
CA HIS A 458 -17.18 -12.16 -1.82
C HIS A 458 -18.67 -12.49 -1.70
N LYS A 459 -19.04 -13.69 -1.24
CA LYS A 459 -20.44 -14.09 -1.17
C LYS A 459 -21.18 -13.25 -0.11
N PRO A 460 -22.22 -12.46 -0.48
CA PRO A 460 -22.97 -11.66 0.48
C PRO A 460 -23.83 -12.54 1.39
N SER A 461 -24.10 -12.07 2.61
CA SER A 461 -25.10 -12.70 3.47
C SER A 461 -26.50 -12.38 2.96
N SER A 462 -27.35 -13.41 2.87
CA SER A 462 -28.74 -13.24 2.46
C SER A 462 -29.59 -12.77 3.64
N LYS A 463 -30.51 -11.84 3.38
CA LYS A 463 -31.50 -11.35 4.35
C LYS A 463 -32.84 -11.28 3.65
N PHE A 464 -33.76 -12.16 4.03
CA PHE A 464 -35.08 -12.24 3.43
C PHE A 464 -36.03 -11.23 4.08
N LEU A 465 -36.94 -10.68 3.27
CA LEU A 465 -38.08 -9.90 3.71
C LEU A 465 -39.37 -10.62 3.28
N PRO A 466 -40.47 -10.49 4.03
CA PRO A 466 -41.76 -11.03 3.61
C PRO A 466 -42.20 -10.39 2.28
N ALA A 467 -43.07 -11.08 1.55
CA ALA A 467 -43.75 -10.49 0.40
C ALA A 467 -44.72 -9.40 0.90
N LEU A 468 -44.61 -8.20 0.34
CA LEU A 468 -45.40 -7.03 0.72
C LEU A 468 -46.00 -6.37 -0.53
N ARG A 469 -47.13 -5.69 -0.35
CA ARG A 469 -47.77 -4.88 -1.40
C ARG A 469 -47.85 -3.43 -0.97
N VAL A 470 -47.78 -2.50 -1.94
CA VAL A 470 -48.05 -1.08 -1.67
C VAL A 470 -49.46 -0.94 -1.09
N GLY A 471 -49.60 -0.16 -0.03
CA GLY A 471 -50.84 0.00 0.74
C GLY A 471 -51.01 -1.00 1.89
N ASP A 472 -50.15 -2.03 2.00
CA ASP A 472 -50.19 -2.94 3.14
C ASP A 472 -50.03 -2.19 4.46
N ARG A 473 -50.93 -2.48 5.42
CA ARG A 473 -50.82 -2.02 6.80
C ARG A 473 -50.08 -3.06 7.63
N LEU A 474 -48.95 -2.67 8.20
CA LEU A 474 -48.08 -3.54 8.99
C LEU A 474 -48.15 -3.13 10.45
N GLU A 475 -48.56 -4.06 11.30
CA GLU A 475 -48.71 -3.81 12.73
C GLU A 475 -47.36 -3.48 13.37
N VAL A 476 -47.32 -2.40 14.16
CA VAL A 476 -46.19 -2.05 15.00
C VAL A 476 -46.19 -2.94 16.24
N LYS A 477 -45.25 -3.87 16.31
CA LYS A 477 -45.09 -4.74 17.50
C LYS A 477 -44.26 -4.10 18.60
N LYS A 478 -43.18 -3.41 18.20
CA LYS A 478 -42.25 -2.82 19.15
C LYS A 478 -41.49 -1.69 18.50
N VAL A 479 -41.50 -0.53 19.15
CA VAL A 479 -40.60 0.58 18.80
C VAL A 479 -39.37 0.53 19.71
N ILE A 480 -38.20 0.62 19.11
CA ILE A 480 -36.91 0.52 19.79
C ILE A 480 -36.15 1.82 19.51
N ILE A 481 -35.90 2.60 20.57
CA ILE A 481 -34.91 3.67 20.53
C ILE A 481 -33.63 3.11 21.12
N ARG A 482 -32.55 3.14 20.34
CA ARG A 482 -31.20 2.83 20.84
C ARG A 482 -30.39 4.09 20.91
N GLU A 483 -30.07 4.52 22.13
CA GLU A 483 -29.00 5.49 22.34
C GLU A 483 -27.67 4.84 21.94
N THR A 484 -27.00 5.47 21.01
CA THR A 484 -25.68 5.13 20.51
C THR A 484 -24.79 6.35 20.61
N TYR A 485 -23.50 6.15 20.39
CA TYR A 485 -22.56 7.26 20.39
C TYR A 485 -21.75 7.22 19.11
N SER A 486 -21.43 8.40 18.59
CA SER A 486 -20.47 8.54 17.52
C SER A 486 -19.16 7.88 17.92
N LYS A 487 -18.51 7.25 16.94
CA LYS A 487 -17.23 6.57 17.14
C LYS A 487 -16.18 7.33 16.35
N PRO A 488 -14.92 7.37 16.83
CA PRO A 488 -13.84 7.78 15.96
C PRO A 488 -13.75 6.74 14.84
N ALA A 489 -12.98 7.03 13.79
CA ALA A 489 -12.75 6.07 12.71
C ALA A 489 -12.18 4.71 13.24
N PRO A 490 -11.90 3.68 12.45
CA PRO A 490 -11.04 2.58 12.93
C PRO A 490 -9.58 3.05 13.00
N ARG A 491 -8.72 2.37 13.76
CA ARG A 491 -7.28 2.57 13.58
C ARG A 491 -6.88 2.00 12.21
N LEU A 492 -5.94 2.67 11.55
CA LEU A 492 -5.41 2.19 10.27
C LEU A 492 -4.71 0.85 10.44
N LYS A 493 -4.82 0.00 9.43
CA LYS A 493 -3.99 -1.17 9.19
C LYS A 493 -2.97 -0.84 8.10
N LYS A 494 -1.98 -1.72 7.90
CA LYS A 494 -0.96 -1.54 6.86
C LYS A 494 -1.58 -1.42 5.45
N ILE A 495 -2.67 -2.14 5.20
CA ILE A 495 -3.39 -2.06 3.93
C ILE A 495 -4.07 -0.70 3.71
N ASP A 496 -4.65 -0.11 4.77
CA ASP A 496 -5.30 1.20 4.67
C ASP A 496 -4.26 2.29 4.32
N ILE A 497 -3.05 2.20 4.89
CA ILE A 497 -1.94 3.09 4.55
C ILE A 497 -1.53 2.90 3.09
N LEU A 498 -1.40 1.65 2.63
CA LEU A 498 -1.02 1.38 1.25
C LEU A 498 -2.04 1.94 0.25
N ARG A 499 -3.34 1.77 0.52
CA ARG A 499 -4.41 2.32 -0.33
C ARG A 499 -4.43 3.85 -0.33
N TRP A 500 -4.18 4.46 0.83
CA TRP A 500 -3.97 5.90 0.89
C TRP A 500 -2.76 6.35 0.07
N MET A 501 -1.62 5.65 0.18
CA MET A 501 -0.42 5.96 -0.60
C MET A 501 -0.69 5.85 -2.12
N GLU A 502 -1.37 4.79 -2.55
CA GLU A 502 -1.76 4.60 -3.95
C GLU A 502 -2.68 5.73 -4.44
N GLY A 503 -3.74 6.06 -3.70
CA GLY A 503 -4.66 7.15 -4.05
C GLY A 503 -4.01 8.53 -4.02
N ALA A 504 -2.98 8.72 -3.19
CA ALA A 504 -2.20 9.95 -3.14
C ALA A 504 -1.12 10.03 -4.25
N GLY A 505 -0.84 8.93 -4.96
CA GLY A 505 0.27 8.86 -5.91
C GLY A 505 1.64 8.80 -5.22
N LEU A 506 1.70 8.31 -3.98
CA LEU A 506 2.93 8.20 -3.18
C LEU A 506 3.60 6.84 -3.34
N GLY A 507 4.81 6.85 -3.88
CA GLY A 507 5.59 5.65 -4.17
C GLY A 507 4.95 4.79 -5.27
N THR A 508 5.66 3.74 -5.64
CA THR A 508 5.24 2.76 -6.66
C THR A 508 4.68 1.51 -5.98
N GLU A 509 3.96 0.68 -6.75
CA GLU A 509 3.50 -0.65 -6.33
C GLU A 509 4.62 -1.48 -5.71
N SER A 510 5.85 -1.33 -6.21
CA SER A 510 7.05 -2.01 -5.73
C SER A 510 7.60 -1.49 -4.39
N THR A 511 7.36 -0.21 -4.05
CA THR A 511 8.04 0.47 -2.93
C THR A 511 7.15 0.78 -1.72
N ARG A 512 5.83 0.91 -1.90
CA ARG A 512 4.88 1.27 -0.82
C ARG A 512 4.98 0.34 0.38
N ALA A 513 4.93 -0.97 0.16
CA ALA A 513 4.99 -1.95 1.23
C ALA A 513 6.30 -1.88 2.02
N ILE A 514 7.42 -1.69 1.33
CA ILE A 514 8.76 -1.56 1.93
C ILE A 514 8.84 -0.29 2.80
N ILE A 515 8.30 0.82 2.31
CA ILE A 515 8.31 2.10 3.04
C ILE A 515 7.46 2.00 4.31
N ILE A 516 6.32 1.32 4.24
CA ILE A 516 5.49 1.05 5.43
C ILE A 516 6.30 0.26 6.45
N GLU A 517 6.99 -0.83 6.08
CA GLU A 517 7.81 -1.59 7.03
C GLU A 517 8.94 -0.76 7.63
N LYS A 518 9.63 0.07 6.84
CA LYS A 518 10.67 0.99 7.33
C LYS A 518 10.17 1.94 8.41
N LEU A 519 8.91 2.39 8.34
CA LEU A 519 8.32 3.23 9.37
C LEU A 519 8.18 2.49 10.73
N PHE A 520 7.95 1.17 10.70
CA PHE A 520 7.94 0.34 11.92
C PHE A 520 9.34 0.04 12.42
N GLU A 521 10.25 -0.38 11.53
CA GLU A 521 11.65 -0.69 11.87
C GLU A 521 12.34 0.49 12.56
N ARG A 522 12.03 1.72 12.12
CA ARG A 522 12.59 2.95 12.68
C ARG A 522 11.87 3.45 13.94
N GLY A 523 10.89 2.71 14.44
CA GLY A 523 10.17 3.02 15.69
C GLY A 523 9.22 4.22 15.59
N TYR A 524 8.88 4.67 14.38
CA TYR A 524 7.91 5.77 14.20
C TYR A 524 6.47 5.28 14.36
N LEU A 525 6.21 4.06 13.88
CA LEU A 525 4.93 3.37 14.01
C LEU A 525 5.08 2.13 14.88
N LYS A 526 3.99 1.76 15.54
CA LYS A 526 3.89 0.54 16.34
C LYS A 526 2.59 -0.20 16.06
N THR A 527 2.66 -1.52 16.07
CA THR A 527 1.48 -2.38 15.94
C THR A 527 0.78 -2.50 17.28
N THR A 528 -0.54 -2.41 17.27
CA THR A 528 -1.41 -2.63 18.43
C THR A 528 -2.46 -3.69 18.11
N LYS A 529 -3.17 -4.20 19.14
CA LYS A 529 -4.26 -5.17 18.93
C LYS A 529 -5.37 -4.65 17.99
N THR A 530 -5.56 -3.34 17.92
CA THR A 530 -6.66 -2.71 17.17
C THR A 530 -6.23 -2.05 15.85
N GLY A 531 -4.94 -2.11 15.50
CA GLY A 531 -4.39 -1.48 14.30
C GLY A 531 -3.04 -0.82 14.57
N ILE A 532 -2.76 0.27 13.89
CA ILE A 532 -1.49 1.01 13.98
C ILE A 532 -1.63 2.19 14.95
N ASP A 533 -0.56 2.46 15.68
CA ASP A 533 -0.41 3.64 16.53
C ASP A 533 0.92 4.33 16.24
N VAL A 534 1.01 5.62 16.59
CA VAL A 534 2.17 6.47 16.34
C VAL A 534 2.97 6.63 17.63
N SER A 535 4.30 6.56 17.55
CA SER A 535 5.19 6.83 18.67
C SER A 535 5.39 8.34 18.89
N GLU A 536 5.79 8.75 20.10
CA GLU A 536 6.14 10.15 20.37
C GLU A 536 7.31 10.62 19.48
N LEU A 537 8.19 9.69 19.10
CA LEU A 537 9.25 9.94 18.12
C LEU A 537 8.66 10.32 16.75
N GLY A 538 7.72 9.53 16.23
CA GLY A 538 7.08 9.80 14.95
C GLY A 538 6.34 11.14 14.94
N VAL A 539 5.65 11.47 16.04
CA VAL A 539 4.99 12.78 16.21
C VAL A 539 6.01 13.92 16.19
N GLY A 540 7.09 13.82 16.97
CA GLY A 540 8.12 14.86 17.04
C GLY A 540 8.83 15.09 15.71
N VAL A 541 9.17 14.01 15.00
CA VAL A 541 9.79 14.10 13.66
C VAL A 541 8.87 14.80 12.66
N VAL A 542 7.58 14.47 12.63
CA VAL A 542 6.62 15.14 11.74
C VAL A 542 6.43 16.61 12.11
N GLU A 543 6.40 16.94 13.40
CA GLU A 543 6.28 18.33 13.87
C GLU A 543 7.46 19.19 13.38
N VAL A 544 8.69 18.68 13.50
CA VAL A 544 9.89 19.36 12.99
C VAL A 544 9.86 19.47 11.46
N ILE A 545 9.61 18.37 10.75
CA ILE A 545 9.61 18.37 9.28
C ILE A 545 8.54 19.30 8.73
N LYS A 546 7.32 19.31 9.27
CA LYS A 546 6.26 20.25 8.84
C LYS A 546 6.69 21.72 8.99
N LYS A 547 7.49 22.04 9.99
CA LYS A 547 7.93 23.42 10.28
C LYS A 547 9.12 23.85 9.41
N PHE A 548 10.12 22.98 9.20
CA PHE A 548 11.38 23.37 8.56
C PHE A 548 11.59 22.79 7.16
N PHE A 549 10.90 21.70 6.82
CA PHE A 549 11.01 21.01 5.53
C PHE A 549 9.61 20.69 4.96
N PRO A 550 8.74 21.70 4.78
CA PRO A 550 7.32 21.48 4.45
C PRO A 550 7.12 20.71 3.14
N ASP A 551 7.99 20.93 2.14
CA ASP A 551 7.94 20.21 0.86
C ASP A 551 8.11 18.70 1.04
N LEU A 552 9.01 18.28 1.94
CA LEU A 552 9.21 16.86 2.26
C LEU A 552 7.99 16.25 2.97
N ALA A 553 7.21 17.06 3.67
CA ALA A 553 5.98 16.62 4.33
C ALA A 553 4.79 16.56 3.36
N SER A 554 4.96 17.06 2.13
CA SER A 554 3.92 17.17 1.12
C SER A 554 3.95 16.00 0.14
N VAL A 555 2.75 15.59 -0.30
CA VAL A 555 2.60 14.67 -1.43
C VAL A 555 3.13 15.31 -2.72
N GLU A 556 3.13 16.64 -2.79
CA GLU A 556 3.50 17.38 -3.99
C GLU A 556 4.95 17.15 -4.41
N LEU A 557 5.89 17.08 -3.46
CA LEU A 557 7.29 16.78 -3.79
C LEU A 557 7.44 15.42 -4.50
N THR A 558 6.59 14.45 -4.16
CA THR A 558 6.56 13.17 -4.87
C THR A 558 6.08 13.34 -6.31
N ARG A 559 5.01 14.10 -6.53
CA ARG A 559 4.51 14.37 -7.89
C ARG A 559 5.54 15.11 -8.73
N THR A 560 6.19 16.12 -8.15
CA THR A 560 7.28 16.84 -8.81
C THR A 560 8.38 15.89 -9.25
N PHE A 561 8.79 14.93 -8.40
CA PHE A 561 9.80 13.95 -8.79
C PHE A 561 9.34 13.07 -9.95
N GLU A 562 8.10 12.58 -9.93
CA GLU A 562 7.59 11.75 -11.03
C GLU A 562 7.51 12.54 -12.35
N VAL A 563 7.16 13.83 -12.31
CA VAL A 563 7.22 14.72 -13.48
C VAL A 563 8.66 14.84 -13.98
N LEU A 564 9.61 15.13 -13.09
CA LEU A 564 11.03 15.26 -13.45
C LEU A 564 11.60 13.96 -14.05
N MET A 565 11.23 12.79 -13.51
CA MET A 565 11.67 11.51 -14.04
C MET A 565 11.09 11.26 -15.43
N ASN A 566 9.81 11.58 -15.65
CA ASN A 566 9.18 11.47 -16.97
C ASN A 566 9.81 12.44 -17.98
N ASP A 567 10.14 13.66 -17.58
CA ASP A 567 10.84 14.62 -18.43
C ASP A 567 12.22 14.12 -18.85
N ILE A 568 12.97 13.48 -17.93
CA ILE A 568 14.25 12.84 -18.24
C ILE A 568 14.03 11.65 -19.19
N MET A 569 13.03 10.80 -18.94
CA MET A 569 12.69 9.66 -19.81
C MET A 569 12.36 10.10 -21.25
N ARG A 570 11.72 11.27 -21.40
CA ARG A 570 11.39 11.88 -22.70
C ARG A 570 12.52 12.69 -23.32
N GLY A 571 13.66 12.85 -22.63
CA GLY A 571 14.78 13.68 -23.08
C GLY A 571 14.54 15.19 -23.00
N ILE A 572 13.50 15.64 -22.28
CA ILE A 572 13.14 17.06 -22.11
C ILE A 572 14.08 17.74 -21.11
N ARG A 573 14.49 17.04 -20.06
CA ARG A 573 15.36 17.54 -18.98
C ARG A 573 16.59 16.65 -18.84
N ARG A 574 17.74 17.24 -18.47
CA ARG A 574 18.94 16.45 -18.15
C ARG A 574 19.05 16.18 -16.66
N ARG A 575 19.44 14.95 -16.28
CA ARG A 575 19.68 14.54 -14.89
C ARG A 575 20.53 15.55 -14.10
N LYS A 576 21.61 16.07 -14.68
CA LYS A 576 22.51 17.04 -14.02
C LYS A 576 21.79 18.33 -13.61
N GLU A 577 20.91 18.85 -14.47
CA GLU A 577 20.16 20.09 -14.21
C GLU A 577 19.23 19.91 -13.00
N VAL A 578 18.48 18.80 -13.00
CA VAL A 578 17.56 18.44 -11.92
C VAL A 578 18.29 18.32 -10.58
N LEU A 579 19.47 17.69 -10.57
CA LEU A 579 20.26 17.55 -9.34
C LEU A 579 20.80 18.88 -8.83
N GLU A 580 21.27 19.78 -9.70
CA GLU A 580 21.77 21.09 -9.30
C GLU A 580 20.67 21.99 -8.74
N GLU A 581 19.46 21.95 -9.32
CA GLU A 581 18.28 22.62 -8.77
C GLU A 581 17.94 22.10 -7.36
N ALA A 582 17.89 20.78 -7.19
CA ALA A 582 17.59 20.16 -5.90
C ALA A 582 18.63 20.51 -4.82
N LYS A 583 19.92 20.54 -5.18
CA LYS A 583 20.99 20.95 -4.26
C LYS A 583 20.81 22.37 -3.75
N LYS A 584 20.40 23.32 -4.62
CA LYS A 584 20.13 24.71 -4.21
C LYS A 584 18.97 24.78 -3.22
N VAL A 585 17.85 24.14 -3.53
CA VAL A 585 16.67 24.09 -2.65
C VAL A 585 17.03 23.52 -1.27
N ILE A 586 17.77 22.41 -1.23
CA ILE A 586 18.14 21.76 0.03
C ILE A 586 19.11 22.65 0.85
N LYS A 587 20.06 23.34 0.21
CA LYS A 587 20.94 24.30 0.90
C LYS A 587 20.15 25.39 1.61
N ASP A 588 19.18 25.99 0.94
CA ASP A 588 18.37 27.07 1.50
C ASP A 588 17.52 26.58 2.68
N LEU A 589 16.96 25.37 2.58
CA LEU A 589 16.21 24.74 3.68
C LEU A 589 17.09 24.44 4.89
N LEU A 590 18.29 23.93 4.66
CA LEU A 590 19.24 23.63 5.75
C LEU A 590 19.74 24.89 6.44
N SER A 591 20.00 25.98 5.69
CA SER A 591 20.38 27.26 6.29
C SER A 591 19.32 27.79 7.26
N LYS A 592 18.04 27.71 6.88
CA LYS A 592 16.91 28.07 7.77
C LYS A 592 16.83 27.14 8.98
N PHE A 593 17.05 25.83 8.78
CA PHE A 593 17.05 24.87 9.87
C PHE A 593 18.18 25.14 10.88
N ASP A 594 19.38 25.45 10.39
CA ASP A 594 20.57 25.68 11.22
C ASP A 594 20.40 26.88 12.15
N SER A 595 19.71 27.94 11.71
CA SER A 595 19.39 29.09 12.59
C SER A 595 18.51 28.71 13.80
N CYS A 596 17.83 27.56 13.77
CA CYS A 596 16.94 27.08 14.83
C CYS A 596 17.35 25.69 15.38
N ILE A 597 18.57 25.22 15.10
CA ILE A 597 18.97 23.83 15.36
C ILE A 597 18.85 23.44 16.84
N ASN A 598 19.17 24.36 17.76
CA ASN A 598 19.08 24.12 19.20
C ASN A 598 17.62 23.97 19.65
N ASP A 599 16.71 24.81 19.15
CA ASP A 599 15.28 24.74 19.46
C ASP A 599 14.66 23.44 18.93
N VAL A 600 15.07 23.03 17.72
CA VAL A 600 14.67 21.75 17.14
C VAL A 600 15.16 20.58 18.00
N GLY A 601 16.42 20.62 18.39
CA GLY A 601 17.02 19.58 19.22
C GLY A 601 16.32 19.46 20.57
N LEU A 602 16.00 20.59 21.22
CA LEU A 602 15.24 20.66 22.46
C LEU A 602 13.84 20.08 22.27
N LEU A 603 13.11 20.47 21.21
CA LEU A 603 11.79 19.94 20.90
C LEU A 603 11.81 18.40 20.79
N LEU A 604 12.75 17.85 20.01
CA LEU A 604 12.89 16.39 19.85
C LEU A 604 13.29 15.71 21.17
N ALA A 605 14.26 16.27 21.90
CA ALA A 605 14.72 15.73 23.17
C ALA A 605 13.60 15.69 24.22
N ARG A 606 12.75 16.72 24.27
CA ARG A 606 11.57 16.80 25.16
C ARG A 606 10.56 15.70 24.82
N LYS A 607 10.17 15.57 23.54
CA LYS A 607 9.24 14.52 23.07
C LYS A 607 9.75 13.11 23.39
N LEU A 608 11.05 12.91 23.28
CA LEU A 608 11.72 11.64 23.58
C LEU A 608 12.08 11.46 25.05
N SER A 609 11.78 12.45 25.90
CA SER A 609 12.05 12.41 27.33
C SER A 609 13.52 12.22 27.69
N LEU A 610 14.40 12.82 26.90
CA LEU A 610 15.84 12.74 27.10
C LEU A 610 16.37 13.88 27.97
N ILE A 611 15.56 14.91 28.17
CA ILE A 611 15.83 16.07 29.02
C ILE A 611 14.56 16.39 29.82
N ASP A 612 14.72 17.00 30.99
CA ASP A 612 13.61 17.33 31.90
C ASP A 612 13.45 18.84 32.17
N ASN A 613 14.30 19.65 31.54
CA ASN A 613 14.50 21.08 31.80
C ASN A 613 13.49 21.94 31.03
N TYR A 614 12.20 21.73 31.25
CA TYR A 614 11.13 22.50 30.63
C TYR A 614 9.86 22.42 31.47
N GLU A 615 8.97 23.40 31.30
CA GLU A 615 7.67 23.36 31.94
C GLU A 615 6.84 22.23 31.32
N LYS A 616 6.57 21.19 32.11
CA LYS A 616 5.85 20.00 31.65
C LYS A 616 4.35 20.24 31.65
N CYS A 617 3.67 19.54 30.75
CA CYS A 617 2.22 19.41 30.78
C CYS A 617 1.73 18.96 32.18
N SER A 618 0.66 19.59 32.66
CA SER A 618 0.03 19.32 33.95
C SER A 618 -0.61 17.92 34.03
N ILE A 619 -0.75 17.22 32.90
CA ILE A 619 -1.27 15.86 32.84
C ILE A 619 -0.19 14.88 33.30
N PRO A 620 -0.44 14.07 34.35
CA PRO A 620 0.50 13.05 34.83
C PRO A 620 0.93 12.10 33.71
N GLY A 621 2.24 11.86 33.59
CA GLY A 621 2.80 10.98 32.55
C GLY A 621 2.86 11.59 31.15
N CYS A 622 2.26 12.76 30.92
CA CYS A 622 2.52 13.54 29.72
C CYS A 622 3.89 14.21 29.82
N ARG A 623 4.66 14.13 28.73
CA ARG A 623 5.99 14.73 28.61
C ARG A 623 6.03 15.77 27.50
N GLY A 624 4.86 16.29 27.13
CA GLY A 624 4.75 17.44 26.24
C GLY A 624 5.10 18.71 27.00
N GLU A 625 5.70 19.66 26.30
CA GLU A 625 5.92 21.01 26.83
C GLU A 625 4.59 21.72 27.06
N SER A 626 4.50 22.43 28.19
CA SER A 626 3.38 23.31 28.54
C SER A 626 3.18 24.34 27.43
N TYR A 627 1.95 24.52 26.99
CA TYR A 627 1.59 25.43 25.91
C TYR A 627 0.58 26.47 26.40
N LYS A 628 -0.63 26.04 26.76
CA LYS A 628 -1.69 26.91 27.28
C LYS A 628 -2.38 26.23 28.45
N LEU A 629 -2.74 27.01 29.47
CA LEU A 629 -3.40 26.51 30.69
C LEU A 629 -2.63 25.41 31.43
N GLY A 630 -1.29 25.39 31.30
CA GLY A 630 -0.45 24.33 31.82
C GLY A 630 -0.53 23.01 31.04
N LEU A 631 -1.22 22.97 29.89
CA LEU A 631 -1.41 21.79 29.05
C LEU A 631 -0.51 21.86 27.81
N CYS A 632 0.00 20.72 27.35
CA CYS A 632 0.66 20.66 26.04
C CYS A 632 -0.35 20.87 24.90
N LYS A 633 0.14 21.20 23.70
CA LYS A 633 -0.70 21.47 22.52
C LYS A 633 -1.80 20.41 22.28
N ASN A 634 -1.46 19.13 22.38
CA ASN A 634 -2.41 18.03 22.15
C ASN A 634 -3.47 17.90 23.25
N HIS A 635 -3.09 18.09 24.52
CA HIS A 635 -4.04 18.07 25.64
C HIS A 635 -4.88 19.35 25.68
N TYR A 636 -4.34 20.49 25.26
CA TYR A 636 -5.11 21.72 25.11
C TYR A 636 -6.19 21.56 24.02
N LEU A 637 -5.84 21.01 22.85
CA LEU A 637 -6.82 20.69 21.81
C LEU A 637 -7.89 19.71 22.31
N ALA A 638 -7.50 18.71 23.11
CA ALA A 638 -8.45 17.79 23.73
C ALA A 638 -9.36 18.50 24.75
N TYR A 639 -8.84 19.45 25.52
CA TYR A 639 -9.63 20.29 26.43
C TYR A 639 -10.66 21.13 25.67
N GLU A 640 -10.25 21.80 24.58
CA GLU A 640 -11.19 22.55 23.73
C GLU A 640 -12.25 21.63 23.11
N ALA A 641 -11.85 20.43 22.67
CA ALA A 641 -12.78 19.43 22.15
C ALA A 641 -13.81 18.99 23.20
N VAL A 642 -13.43 18.86 24.48
CA VAL A 642 -14.37 18.56 25.57
C VAL A 642 -15.39 19.66 25.75
N LEU A 643 -14.97 20.93 25.77
CA LEU A 643 -15.88 22.06 25.95
C LEU A 643 -16.85 22.17 24.77
N LYS A 644 -16.33 22.10 23.54
CA LYS A 644 -17.17 22.10 22.33
C LYS A 644 -18.12 20.90 22.30
N GLY A 645 -17.65 19.73 22.72
CA GLY A 645 -18.47 18.51 22.83
C GLY A 645 -19.59 18.65 23.84
N TYR A 646 -19.42 19.43 24.91
CA TYR A 646 -20.47 19.65 25.90
C TYR A 646 -21.65 20.42 25.32
N GLU A 647 -21.41 21.49 24.56
CA GLU A 647 -22.47 22.26 23.90
C GLU A 647 -23.32 21.35 22.99
N GLU A 648 -22.66 20.45 22.25
CA GLU A 648 -23.35 19.44 21.44
C GLU A 648 -24.15 18.44 22.29
N TRP A 649 -23.61 17.98 23.42
CA TRP A 649 -24.33 17.08 24.33
C TRP A 649 -25.56 17.73 24.94
N LYS A 650 -25.44 18.99 25.37
CA LYS A 650 -26.53 19.77 25.94
C LYS A 650 -27.66 19.93 24.92
N ALA A 651 -27.33 20.27 23.67
CA ALA A 651 -28.32 20.38 22.59
C ALA A 651 -29.03 19.05 22.26
N ARG A 652 -28.38 17.91 22.48
CA ARG A 652 -28.90 16.58 22.09
C ARG A 652 -29.66 15.85 23.19
N LYS A 653 -29.23 16.01 24.44
CA LYS A 653 -29.68 15.21 25.59
C LYS A 653 -30.02 16.02 26.85
N ASP A 654 -29.69 17.31 26.88
CA ASP A 654 -29.86 18.19 28.03
C ASP A 654 -29.34 17.58 29.35
N VAL A 655 -28.01 17.40 29.43
CA VAL A 655 -27.34 16.82 30.61
C VAL A 655 -26.48 17.85 31.33
N PRO A 656 -26.37 17.78 32.67
CA PRO A 656 -25.39 18.57 33.42
C PRO A 656 -23.95 18.28 32.97
N PHE A 657 -23.07 19.27 33.11
CA PHE A 657 -21.64 19.14 32.75
C PHE A 657 -20.95 18.00 33.48
N SER A 658 -21.27 17.81 34.77
CA SER A 658 -20.73 16.72 35.58
C SER A 658 -21.06 15.34 34.99
N ASP A 659 -22.32 15.10 34.64
CA ASP A 659 -22.77 13.83 34.04
C ASP A 659 -22.13 13.58 32.68
N TYR A 660 -22.03 14.62 31.85
CA TYR A 660 -21.33 14.58 30.57
C TYR A 660 -19.89 14.09 30.75
N VAL A 661 -19.11 14.78 31.60
CA VAL A 661 -17.69 14.48 31.83
C VAL A 661 -17.50 13.04 32.36
N HIS A 662 -18.30 12.62 33.34
CA HIS A 662 -18.23 11.25 33.89
C HIS A 662 -18.57 10.19 32.83
N LYS A 663 -19.56 10.47 31.99
CA LYS A 663 -19.99 9.56 30.93
C LYS A 663 -18.90 9.38 29.88
N ILE A 664 -18.38 10.47 29.30
CA ILE A 664 -17.36 10.38 28.24
C ILE A 664 -16.03 9.85 28.78
N ALA A 665 -15.67 10.07 30.06
CA ALA A 665 -14.46 9.49 30.66
C ALA A 665 -14.47 7.94 30.66
N ARG A 666 -15.64 7.32 30.84
CA ARG A 666 -15.81 5.85 30.89
C ARG A 666 -15.90 5.20 29.50
N MET A 667 -16.20 5.96 28.46
CA MET A 667 -16.44 5.41 27.12
C MET A 667 -15.15 4.96 26.43
N LYS A 668 -15.16 3.77 25.82
CA LYS A 668 -14.01 3.25 25.07
C LYS A 668 -13.70 4.04 23.80
N SER A 669 -14.69 4.70 23.21
CA SER A 669 -14.55 5.51 22.00
C SER A 669 -13.92 6.88 22.25
N THR A 670 -13.88 7.35 23.51
CA THR A 670 -13.27 8.63 23.86
C THR A 670 -11.76 8.59 23.63
N GLY A 671 -11.26 9.61 22.95
CA GLY A 671 -9.86 9.76 22.60
C GLY A 671 -8.96 9.76 23.84
N LYS A 672 -7.74 9.26 23.68
CA LYS A 672 -6.78 9.15 24.79
C LYS A 672 -6.49 10.50 25.45
N TYR A 673 -6.19 11.54 24.67
CA TYR A 673 -5.89 12.87 25.21
C TYR A 673 -7.12 13.50 25.87
N VAL A 674 -8.32 13.22 25.36
CA VAL A 674 -9.56 13.63 26.03
C VAL A 674 -9.65 12.96 27.40
N LYS A 675 -9.50 11.63 27.48
CA LYS A 675 -9.55 10.92 28.77
C LYS A 675 -8.55 11.46 29.79
N ASP A 676 -7.32 11.72 29.34
CA ASP A 676 -6.29 12.28 30.20
C ASP A 676 -6.73 13.64 30.78
N VAL A 677 -7.25 14.54 29.94
CA VAL A 677 -7.77 15.86 30.36
C VAL A 677 -8.94 15.73 31.33
N LEU A 678 -9.91 14.85 31.04
CA LEU A 678 -11.06 14.66 31.91
C LEU A 678 -10.61 14.20 33.31
N GLN A 679 -9.77 13.17 33.37
CA GLN A 679 -9.35 12.54 34.62
C GLN A 679 -8.43 13.41 35.46
N HIS A 680 -7.50 14.12 34.82
CA HIS A 680 -6.40 14.77 35.54
C HIS A 680 -6.48 16.30 35.57
N TYR A 681 -7.34 16.91 34.76
CA TYR A 681 -7.48 18.36 34.69
C TYR A 681 -8.87 18.86 35.08
N ILE A 682 -9.93 18.30 34.48
CA ILE A 682 -11.30 18.79 34.70
C ILE A 682 -11.88 18.23 36.01
N LEU A 683 -11.98 16.89 36.15
CA LEU A 683 -12.58 16.27 37.33
C LEU A 683 -11.84 16.60 38.63
N ARG A 684 -10.52 16.75 38.59
CA ARG A 684 -9.73 17.19 39.77
C ARG A 684 -10.02 18.61 40.21
N LYS A 685 -10.38 19.51 39.28
CA LYS A 685 -10.74 20.89 39.62
C LYS A 685 -12.16 20.98 40.18
N GLU A 686 -13.07 20.09 39.79
CA GLU A 686 -14.40 19.98 40.40
C GLU A 686 -14.30 19.51 41.86
N VAL A 687 -13.53 18.46 42.14
CA VAL A 687 -13.31 17.93 43.51
C VAL A 687 -12.61 18.93 44.44
N ARG A 688 -11.87 19.89 43.92
CA ARG A 688 -11.24 20.97 44.72
C ARG A 688 -12.16 22.17 44.96
N LYS A 689 -13.30 22.25 44.27
CA LYS A 689 -14.28 23.34 44.38
C LYS A 689 -15.49 22.97 45.24
N THR A 690 -15.76 21.66 45.38
CA THR A 690 -16.59 21.06 46.42
C THR A 690 -15.77 20.83 47.68
#